data_AF-A0A0G4H7Q9-F1
#
_entry.id   AF-A0A0G4H7Q9-F1
#
_cell.length_a   1.000
_cell.length_b   1.000
_cell.length_c   1.000
_cell.angle_alpha   90.00
_cell.angle_beta   90.00
_cell.angle_gamma   90.00
#
_symmetry.space_group_name_H-M   'P 1'
#
loop_
_entity.id
_entity.type
_entity.pdbx_description
1 polymer ?
#
loop_
_entity_poly.entity_id
_entity_poly.type
_entity_poly.pdbx_seq_one_letter_code
_entity_poly.pdbx_strand_id
1 'polypeptide(L)'
;MRAGDGVMSIGSLSHAARMYAIAVLRTLAKFPVQPRRNSSRQQQHRKMPCTLILERRPPIAFDEDSKLGEGGTAIVYRGVLPPKYFSLEAPREAVFKIALLEGQEGEDFSERRKLEMEVEADRMRRFGGRPPFLKCLASGPGTFVTEEGERVPCVCLAMELLQDGVWVELQELLRPQKDRLHHDRLRLKEVVHRYLERRDADGAAAAERLLIGELTVLNKALELTAEAHMEALSRGVFCLDAFIANIFIAWSALSPDPFTPTPPAAEATRIIDLANSVVVRPRKLSSLFRRRLPGGPGAMVPLDRGRQRAQRMMPAGTPYQRPPEQLLVNGRWPSEESMLPTVGEEEVSLEQAVEGMKEGLRERGVLVGKGERERVLLGERTAIYSFAKLTQRVLRGFLPLLPQLEIHGGNDSDQDLFTTVCWEVVSEAAMTEKGRPLLDGLDHYLWGEEQRDRYLACPLYSLRGESAFAWVDKWVGQVAAISAEGICTDPCSRCAMADVISNLRAARTVLQETKAAMDDTTAPSPPLPSYHRISMVPAELPRGDVEATEEVNAASSFAAEASPTPTQGPTAGGGHDEIEDDNAAVVDEGPPPAQLPEITPHHVGFPAQPPPTPPPPPATTAAAPPPILIPMTVDPNDPTRLIPAHELPYTPGQAKLVTVGGRPIHGGWVWNPINGVWELWQPSSSHPGLWEVRSAKQDLSMRWQWLTAEIKGGGAETAIKSAVRGGADGWMTSCGLACRCHVSE
;
A
#
# COMPACT_ATOMS: atom_id res chain seq x y z
N MET A 1 8.36 51.28 33.26
CA MET A 1 8.56 51.83 31.89
C MET A 1 7.76 50.97 30.92
N ARG A 2 7.06 51.62 29.99
CA ARG A 2 5.94 51.05 29.22
C ARG A 2 6.36 49.94 28.25
N ALA A 3 5.43 48.99 28.09
CA ALA A 3 5.40 47.97 27.05
C ALA A 3 5.38 48.58 25.64
N GLY A 4 6.06 47.91 24.71
CA GLY A 4 5.96 48.17 23.28
C GLY A 4 5.61 46.86 22.57
N ASP A 5 4.41 46.83 22.01
CA ASP A 5 3.87 45.73 21.21
C ASP A 5 4.68 45.50 19.93
N GLY A 6 4.97 44.23 19.65
CA GLY A 6 5.66 43.78 18.44
C GLY A 6 4.98 42.53 17.88
N VAL A 7 3.77 42.69 17.36
CA VAL A 7 3.12 41.67 16.52
C VAL A 7 3.78 41.72 15.15
N MET A 8 4.59 40.71 14.82
CA MET A 8 5.15 40.56 13.48
C MET A 8 4.06 40.14 12.48
N SER A 9 3.95 40.93 11.41
CA SER A 9 3.09 40.68 10.25
C SER A 9 3.69 39.61 9.32
N ILE A 10 2.88 38.66 8.86
CA ILE A 10 3.19 37.54 7.93
C ILE A 10 3.39 38.05 6.46
N GLY A 11 3.66 39.34 6.28
CA GLY A 11 3.59 40.04 5.00
C GLY A 11 4.75 39.85 4.03
N SER A 12 5.89 39.28 4.42
CA SER A 12 7.12 39.26 3.60
C SER A 12 7.65 37.88 3.18
N LEU A 13 6.92 36.79 3.46
CA LEU A 13 7.28 35.46 2.95
C LEU A 13 6.96 35.36 1.45
N SER A 14 7.80 34.68 0.66
CA SER A 14 7.40 34.22 -0.69
C SER A 14 6.12 33.41 -0.56
N HIS A 15 5.27 33.41 -1.60
CA HIS A 15 3.99 32.69 -1.55
C HIS A 15 4.16 31.23 -1.09
N ALA A 16 5.21 30.55 -1.56
CA ALA A 16 5.58 29.20 -1.12
C ALA A 16 5.92 29.09 0.39
N ALA A 17 6.66 30.05 0.95
CA ALA A 17 6.99 30.04 2.38
C ALA A 17 5.78 30.41 3.26
N ARG A 18 4.85 31.21 2.73
CA ARG A 18 3.55 31.51 3.36
C ARG A 18 2.66 30.26 3.39
N MET A 19 2.60 29.52 2.29
CA MET A 19 1.86 28.25 2.18
C MET A 19 2.45 27.15 3.08
N TYR A 20 3.79 27.04 3.12
CA TYR A 20 4.48 26.09 4.01
C TYR A 20 4.24 26.41 5.49
N ALA A 21 4.32 27.67 5.89
CA ALA A 21 4.02 28.09 7.26
C ALA A 21 2.56 27.82 7.64
N ILE A 22 1.60 28.07 6.74
CA ILE A 22 0.17 27.77 6.97
C ILE A 22 -0.08 26.26 7.06
N ALA A 23 0.56 25.44 6.22
CA ALA A 23 0.45 23.98 6.26
C ALA A 23 1.02 23.39 7.55
N VAL A 24 2.18 23.89 8.01
CA VAL A 24 2.80 23.50 9.29
C VAL A 24 1.93 23.91 10.48
N LEU A 25 1.41 25.14 10.49
CA LEU A 25 0.54 25.63 11.58
C LEU A 25 -0.80 24.88 11.63
N ARG A 26 -1.40 24.52 10.48
CA ARG A 26 -2.61 23.67 10.43
C ARG A 26 -2.35 22.23 10.88
N THR A 27 -1.15 21.71 10.64
CA THR A 27 -0.75 20.37 11.09
C THR A 27 -0.53 20.35 12.60
N LEU A 28 0.10 21.38 13.15
CA LEU A 28 0.33 21.51 14.59
C LEU A 28 -0.96 21.79 15.38
N ALA A 29 -1.93 22.51 14.80
CA ALA A 29 -3.22 22.76 15.44
C ALA A 29 -4.14 21.52 15.53
N LYS A 30 -3.85 20.45 14.77
CA LYS A 30 -4.65 19.20 14.76
C LYS A 30 -4.23 18.17 15.82
N PHE A 31 -3.17 18.43 16.59
CA PHE A 31 -2.71 17.54 17.65
C PHE A 31 -2.83 18.21 19.03
N PRO A 32 -3.99 18.12 19.71
CA PRO A 32 -4.02 18.39 21.15
C PRO A 32 -3.21 17.30 21.85
N VAL A 33 -1.96 17.61 22.20
CA VAL A 33 -1.13 16.78 23.08
C VAL A 33 -1.75 16.84 24.46
N GLN A 34 -2.57 15.83 24.81
CA GLN A 34 -2.98 15.66 26.19
C GLN A 34 -1.78 15.18 27.02
N PRO A 35 -1.46 15.83 28.16
CA PRO A 35 -0.39 15.38 29.02
C PRO A 35 -0.75 14.03 29.65
N ARG A 36 0.00 12.97 29.29
CA ARG A 36 -0.07 11.66 29.97
C ARG A 36 0.35 11.83 31.44
N ARG A 37 -0.64 11.81 32.33
CA ARG A 37 -0.43 11.60 33.77
C ARG A 37 0.03 10.16 33.99
N ASN A 38 1.31 9.97 34.26
CA ASN A 38 1.84 8.72 34.81
C ASN A 38 1.39 8.57 36.27
N SER A 39 0.22 7.99 36.49
CA SER A 39 -0.16 7.43 37.79
C SER A 39 0.07 5.92 37.76
N SER A 40 1.26 5.52 38.21
CA SER A 40 1.60 4.13 38.51
C SER A 40 0.81 3.62 39.72
N ARG A 41 -0.39 3.11 39.45
CA ARG A 41 -1.08 2.10 40.25
C ARG A 41 -1.64 1.08 39.25
N GLN A 42 -0.93 -0.04 39.07
CA GLN A 42 -1.44 -1.21 38.37
C GLN A 42 -2.62 -1.80 39.17
N GLN A 43 -3.80 -1.21 39.00
CA GLN A 43 -5.03 -2.00 39.07
C GLN A 43 -5.07 -2.78 37.76
N GLN A 44 -5.02 -4.10 37.85
CA GLN A 44 -5.44 -4.99 36.76
C GLN A 44 -6.93 -4.72 36.53
N HIS A 45 -7.24 -3.66 35.78
CA HIS A 45 -8.55 -3.49 35.21
C HIS A 45 -8.74 -4.67 34.27
N ARG A 46 -9.60 -5.61 34.68
CA ARG A 46 -10.07 -6.67 33.79
C ARG A 46 -10.66 -5.98 32.58
N LYS A 47 -9.98 -6.06 31.44
CA LYS A 47 -10.54 -5.65 30.15
C LYS A 47 -11.83 -6.43 29.95
N MET A 48 -12.91 -5.73 29.65
CA MET A 48 -14.15 -6.41 29.28
C MET A 48 -14.00 -6.93 27.85
N PRO A 49 -14.56 -8.10 27.53
CA PRO A 49 -14.59 -8.56 26.15
C PRO A 49 -15.44 -7.61 25.31
N CYS A 50 -14.99 -7.29 24.10
CA CYS A 50 -15.81 -6.56 23.13
C CYS A 50 -17.11 -7.33 22.88
N THR A 51 -18.23 -6.63 22.75
CA THR A 51 -19.54 -7.27 22.56
C THR A 51 -20.34 -6.62 21.44
N LEU A 52 -20.81 -7.40 20.47
CA LEU A 52 -21.75 -6.94 19.46
C LEU A 52 -23.19 -7.30 19.85
N ILE A 53 -24.07 -6.30 19.84
CA ILE A 53 -25.50 -6.43 20.10
C ILE A 53 -26.25 -6.05 18.82
N LEU A 54 -26.73 -7.04 18.08
CA LEU A 54 -27.60 -6.80 16.92
C LEU A 54 -29.05 -6.64 17.39
N GLU A 55 -29.82 -5.77 16.73
CA GLU A 55 -31.16 -5.39 17.19
C GLU A 55 -32.03 -6.62 17.55
N ARG A 56 -32.51 -6.63 18.81
CA ARG A 56 -33.41 -7.67 19.37
C ARG A 56 -32.83 -9.09 19.39
N ARG A 57 -31.51 -9.25 19.41
CA ARG A 57 -30.86 -10.55 19.35
C ARG A 57 -29.83 -10.73 20.48
N PRO A 58 -29.46 -11.98 20.83
CA PRO A 58 -28.46 -12.25 21.86
C PRO A 58 -27.12 -11.57 21.56
N PRO A 59 -26.41 -11.04 22.57
CA PRO A 59 -25.10 -10.45 22.40
C PRO A 59 -24.08 -11.50 21.92
N ILE A 60 -23.11 -11.05 21.14
CA ILE A 60 -21.98 -11.84 20.65
C ILE A 60 -20.73 -11.27 21.30
N ALA A 61 -20.11 -12.03 22.20
CA ALA A 61 -18.87 -11.65 22.85
C ALA A 61 -17.66 -12.05 21.99
N PHE A 62 -16.64 -11.21 21.99
CA PHE A 62 -15.38 -11.40 21.29
C PHE A 62 -14.25 -11.42 22.31
N ASP A 63 -13.46 -12.49 22.28
CA ASP A 63 -12.25 -12.60 23.10
C ASP A 63 -11.11 -11.74 22.51
N GLU A 64 -10.06 -11.45 23.29
CA GLU A 64 -8.95 -10.60 22.85
C GLU A 64 -8.28 -11.12 21.55
N ASP A 65 -8.13 -12.44 21.43
CA ASP A 65 -7.49 -13.10 20.28
C ASP A 65 -8.40 -13.24 19.04
N SER A 66 -9.65 -12.79 19.15
CA SER A 66 -10.64 -12.96 18.07
C SER A 66 -10.56 -11.87 17.01
N LYS A 67 -9.81 -10.79 17.23
CA LYS A 67 -9.63 -9.72 16.25
C LYS A 67 -8.76 -10.21 15.08
N LEU A 68 -9.35 -10.29 13.90
CA LEU A 68 -8.67 -10.76 12.69
C LEU A 68 -7.95 -9.63 11.95
N GLY A 69 -8.47 -8.40 12.04
CA GLY A 69 -7.89 -7.23 11.39
C GLY A 69 -8.69 -5.95 11.62
N GLU A 70 -8.11 -4.83 11.23
CA GLU A 70 -8.75 -3.52 11.26
C GLU A 70 -8.35 -2.73 10.02
N GLY A 71 -9.33 -2.33 9.23
CA GLY A 71 -9.16 -1.48 8.05
C GLY A 71 -9.66 -0.06 8.32
N GLY A 72 -9.53 0.83 7.35
CA GLY A 72 -9.95 2.23 7.49
C GLY A 72 -11.47 2.43 7.72
N THR A 73 -12.29 1.41 7.42
CA THR A 73 -13.76 1.52 7.46
C THR A 73 -14.42 0.56 8.44
N ALA A 74 -13.75 -0.52 8.84
CA ALA A 74 -14.32 -1.54 9.70
C ALA A 74 -13.26 -2.34 10.46
N ILE A 75 -13.68 -2.89 11.59
CA ILE A 75 -12.94 -3.86 12.40
C ILE A 75 -13.49 -5.25 12.09
N VAL A 76 -12.62 -6.27 12.03
CA VAL A 76 -13.01 -7.64 11.70
C VAL A 76 -12.70 -8.57 12.87
N TYR A 77 -13.71 -9.32 13.31
CA TYR A 77 -13.63 -10.28 14.41
C TYR A 77 -14.05 -11.68 13.98
N ARG A 78 -13.48 -12.72 14.58
CA ARG A 78 -14.01 -14.08 14.60
C ARG A 78 -15.00 -14.21 15.77
N GLY A 79 -16.10 -14.91 15.59
CA GLY A 79 -17.03 -15.19 16.69
C GLY A 79 -18.01 -16.29 16.37
N VAL A 80 -18.94 -16.55 17.29
CA VAL A 80 -19.99 -17.56 17.11
C VAL A 80 -21.32 -16.86 16.85
N LEU A 81 -21.93 -17.13 15.70
CA LEU A 81 -23.25 -16.67 15.33
C LEU A 81 -24.32 -17.61 15.95
N PRO A 82 -25.18 -17.13 16.87
CA PRO A 82 -26.18 -17.98 17.53
C PRO A 82 -27.28 -18.47 16.56
N PRO A 83 -27.91 -19.64 16.81
CA PRO A 83 -28.93 -20.24 15.93
C PRO A 83 -30.12 -19.32 15.60
N LYS A 84 -30.51 -18.49 16.59
CA LYS A 84 -31.63 -17.54 16.50
C LYS A 84 -31.44 -16.48 15.40
N TYR A 85 -30.22 -16.36 14.88
CA TYR A 85 -29.91 -15.55 13.73
C TYR A 85 -30.19 -16.36 12.46
N PHE A 86 -31.27 -16.03 11.74
CA PHE A 86 -31.56 -16.50 10.37
C PHE A 86 -31.89 -17.99 10.20
N SER A 87 -32.58 -18.60 11.16
CA SER A 87 -33.05 -19.99 11.07
C SER A 87 -31.92 -20.99 10.90
N LEU A 88 -30.76 -20.72 11.52
CA LEU A 88 -29.68 -21.69 11.59
C LEU A 88 -30.09 -22.80 12.56
N GLU A 89 -29.79 -24.06 12.19
CA GLU A 89 -30.08 -25.22 13.03
C GLU A 89 -29.16 -25.29 14.27
N ALA A 90 -27.95 -24.76 14.15
CA ALA A 90 -26.92 -24.79 15.19
C ALA A 90 -26.09 -23.49 15.23
N PRO A 91 -25.40 -23.19 16.35
CA PRO A 91 -24.44 -22.11 16.40
C PRO A 91 -23.35 -22.35 15.36
N ARG A 92 -22.88 -21.29 14.70
CA ARG A 92 -21.89 -21.40 13.63
C ARG A 92 -20.79 -20.37 13.81
N GLU A 93 -19.52 -20.78 13.68
CA GLU A 93 -18.42 -19.83 13.61
C GLU A 93 -18.55 -18.92 12.37
N ALA A 94 -18.28 -17.64 12.57
CA ALA A 94 -18.43 -16.61 11.56
C ALA A 94 -17.36 -15.52 11.73
N VAL A 95 -17.18 -14.76 10.66
CA VAL A 95 -16.39 -13.53 10.65
C VAL A 95 -17.36 -12.35 10.67
N PHE A 96 -17.12 -11.37 11.54
CA PHE A 96 -17.92 -10.17 11.74
C PHE A 96 -17.11 -8.95 11.29
N LYS A 97 -17.51 -8.32 10.19
CA LYS A 97 -17.04 -7.00 9.78
C LYS A 97 -17.95 -5.96 10.43
N ILE A 98 -17.39 -5.07 11.24
CA ILE A 98 -18.11 -4.11 12.08
C ILE A 98 -17.63 -2.70 11.73
N ALA A 99 -18.51 -1.89 11.16
CA ALA A 99 -18.28 -0.48 10.88
C ALA A 99 -18.90 0.38 11.98
N LEU A 100 -18.07 1.10 12.73
CA LEU A 100 -18.50 2.03 13.77
C LEU A 100 -19.00 3.33 13.12
N LEU A 101 -20.17 3.81 13.54
CA LEU A 101 -20.87 4.97 12.98
C LEU A 101 -20.65 6.27 13.77
N GLU A 102 -19.99 6.22 14.92
CA GLU A 102 -19.58 7.40 15.67
C GLU A 102 -18.06 7.57 15.61
N GLY A 103 -17.60 8.83 15.55
CA GLY A 103 -16.19 9.18 15.46
C GLY A 103 -15.95 10.65 15.12
N GLN A 104 -14.69 11.10 15.17
CA GLN A 104 -14.29 12.48 14.91
C GLN A 104 -14.37 12.90 13.42
N GLU A 105 -14.72 11.98 12.52
CA GLU A 105 -14.58 12.13 11.07
C GLU A 105 -15.82 12.72 10.37
N GLY A 106 -16.87 13.07 11.13
CA GLY A 106 -18.08 13.76 10.65
C GLY A 106 -19.15 12.85 10.05
N GLU A 107 -20.37 13.38 9.90
CA GLU A 107 -21.57 12.63 9.45
C GLU A 107 -21.42 12.00 8.06
N ASP A 108 -20.80 12.72 7.12
CA ASP A 108 -20.55 12.24 5.75
C ASP A 108 -19.75 10.94 5.71
N PHE A 109 -18.85 10.77 6.66
CA PHE A 109 -17.98 9.61 6.73
C PHE A 109 -18.70 8.39 7.32
N SER A 110 -19.51 8.60 8.36
CA SER A 110 -20.38 7.58 8.93
C SER A 110 -21.43 7.08 7.92
N GLU A 111 -22.07 7.97 7.17
CA GLU A 111 -23.01 7.61 6.11
C GLU A 111 -22.33 6.82 4.98
N ARG A 112 -21.08 7.18 4.64
CA ARG A 112 -20.30 6.41 3.68
C ARG A 112 -20.02 4.98 4.18
N ARG A 113 -19.55 4.81 5.42
CA ARG A 113 -19.29 3.48 6.01
C ARG A 113 -20.55 2.61 6.04
N LYS A 114 -21.67 3.21 6.44
CA LYS A 114 -22.98 2.56 6.43
C LYS A 114 -23.36 2.08 5.02
N LEU A 115 -23.24 2.96 4.02
CA LEU A 115 -23.52 2.62 2.63
C LEU A 115 -22.59 1.50 2.11
N GLU A 116 -21.29 1.56 2.43
CA GLU A 116 -20.32 0.51 2.07
C GLU A 116 -20.74 -0.87 2.59
N MET A 117 -21.11 -0.96 3.87
CA MET A 117 -21.59 -2.21 4.48
C MET A 117 -22.92 -2.69 3.88
N GLU A 118 -23.86 -1.79 3.59
CA GLU A 118 -25.14 -2.13 2.96
C GLU A 118 -24.95 -2.68 1.55
N VAL A 119 -24.12 -2.03 0.73
CA VAL A 119 -23.80 -2.49 -0.63
C VAL A 119 -23.11 -3.84 -0.59
N GLU A 120 -22.12 -4.03 0.29
CA GLU A 120 -21.41 -5.30 0.42
C GLU A 120 -22.38 -6.44 0.79
N ALA A 121 -23.21 -6.23 1.82
CA ALA A 121 -24.20 -7.21 2.25
C ALA A 121 -25.19 -7.56 1.12
N ASP A 122 -25.68 -6.55 0.40
CA ASP A 122 -26.56 -6.75 -0.76
C ASP A 122 -25.89 -7.57 -1.87
N ARG A 123 -24.61 -7.31 -2.16
CA ARG A 123 -23.84 -8.03 -3.17
C ARG A 123 -23.65 -9.48 -2.77
N MET A 124 -23.20 -9.74 -1.54
CA MET A 124 -23.01 -11.11 -1.04
C MET A 124 -24.33 -11.89 -1.03
N ARG A 125 -25.44 -11.27 -0.61
CA ARG A 125 -26.78 -11.88 -0.67
C ARG A 125 -27.21 -12.18 -2.10
N ARG A 126 -26.97 -11.25 -3.04
CA ARG A 126 -27.29 -11.45 -4.46
C ARG A 126 -26.56 -12.66 -5.06
N PHE A 127 -25.30 -12.85 -4.71
CA PHE A 127 -24.53 -13.99 -5.23
C PHE A 127 -24.76 -15.28 -4.42
N GLY A 128 -25.24 -15.17 -3.18
CA GLY A 128 -25.69 -16.29 -2.36
C GLY A 128 -24.55 -17.20 -1.91
N GLY A 129 -23.32 -16.69 -1.82
CA GLY A 129 -22.13 -17.48 -1.53
C GLY A 129 -21.72 -18.43 -2.66
N ARG A 130 -22.29 -18.27 -3.86
CA ARG A 130 -21.83 -19.04 -5.03
C ARG A 130 -20.40 -18.60 -5.36
N PRO A 131 -19.46 -19.55 -5.49
CA PRO A 131 -18.09 -19.20 -5.80
C PRO A 131 -17.98 -18.37 -7.09
N PRO A 132 -17.06 -17.39 -7.12
CA PRO A 132 -16.00 -17.13 -6.14
C PRO A 132 -16.44 -16.23 -4.97
N PHE A 133 -17.74 -15.96 -4.74
CA PHE A 133 -18.16 -15.02 -3.69
C PHE A 133 -18.32 -15.70 -2.32
N LEU A 134 -17.87 -15.01 -1.27
CA LEU A 134 -18.10 -15.45 0.10
C LEU A 134 -19.57 -15.30 0.51
N LYS A 135 -20.07 -16.24 1.34
CA LYS A 135 -21.45 -16.25 1.80
C LYS A 135 -21.67 -15.22 2.92
N CYS A 136 -22.68 -14.36 2.74
CA CYS A 136 -23.22 -13.54 3.82
C CYS A 136 -24.16 -14.39 4.68
N LEU A 137 -23.90 -14.43 5.99
CA LEU A 137 -24.71 -15.14 6.98
C LEU A 137 -25.73 -14.19 7.64
N ALA A 138 -25.30 -12.97 7.92
CA ALA A 138 -26.13 -11.95 8.56
C ALA A 138 -25.65 -10.54 8.18
N SER A 139 -26.55 -9.56 8.19
CA SER A 139 -26.16 -8.15 8.16
C SER A 139 -27.22 -7.29 8.86
N GLY A 140 -26.82 -6.18 9.46
CA GLY A 140 -27.76 -5.22 10.03
C GLY A 140 -27.13 -4.21 10.98
N PRO A 141 -27.92 -3.23 11.44
CA PRO A 141 -27.50 -2.29 12.47
C PRO A 141 -27.34 -3.00 13.83
N GLY A 142 -26.52 -2.41 14.69
CA GLY A 142 -26.32 -2.87 16.06
C GLY A 142 -25.58 -1.87 16.93
N THR A 143 -25.23 -2.32 18.14
CA THR A 143 -24.40 -1.60 19.09
C THR A 143 -23.16 -2.44 19.39
N PHE A 144 -21.98 -1.86 19.17
CA PHE A 144 -20.70 -2.45 19.55
C PHE A 144 -20.31 -1.90 20.93
N VAL A 145 -19.96 -2.79 21.85
CA VAL A 145 -19.46 -2.45 23.18
C VAL A 145 -17.95 -2.65 23.17
N THR A 146 -17.19 -1.58 23.39
CA THR A 146 -15.71 -1.62 23.40
C THR A 146 -15.16 -2.28 24.66
N GLU A 147 -13.84 -2.48 24.72
CA GLU A 147 -13.15 -3.02 25.91
C GLU A 147 -13.35 -2.11 27.15
N GLU A 148 -13.56 -0.82 26.93
CA GLU A 148 -13.84 0.20 27.94
C GLU A 148 -15.32 0.20 28.38
N GLY A 149 -16.16 -0.62 27.74
CA GLY A 149 -17.61 -0.66 27.99
C GLY A 149 -18.40 0.45 27.26
N GLU A 150 -17.76 1.21 26.38
CA GLU A 150 -18.42 2.25 25.57
C GLU A 150 -19.35 1.61 24.55
N ARG A 151 -20.56 2.15 24.39
CA ARG A 151 -21.57 1.66 23.46
C ARG A 151 -21.61 2.53 22.21
N VAL A 152 -21.15 1.99 21.10
CA VAL A 152 -21.03 2.69 19.82
C VAL A 152 -22.03 2.10 18.81
N PRO A 153 -22.89 2.92 18.18
CA PRO A 153 -23.70 2.49 17.05
C PRO A 153 -22.84 1.95 15.90
N CYS A 154 -23.26 0.84 15.30
CA CYS A 154 -22.50 0.19 14.24
C CYS A 154 -23.40 -0.44 13.18
N VAL A 155 -22.82 -0.73 12.01
CA VAL A 155 -23.39 -1.69 11.05
C VAL A 155 -22.47 -2.90 11.00
N CYS A 156 -23.06 -4.08 11.01
CA CYS A 156 -22.34 -5.33 10.98
C CYS A 156 -22.72 -6.19 9.78
N LEU A 157 -21.74 -6.92 9.27
CA LEU A 157 -21.87 -7.99 8.28
C LEU A 157 -21.18 -9.24 8.86
N ALA A 158 -21.95 -10.31 9.07
CA ALA A 158 -21.41 -11.62 9.41
C ALA A 158 -21.31 -12.50 8.16
N MET A 159 -20.17 -13.14 7.97
CA MET A 159 -19.83 -13.96 6.81
C MET A 159 -19.21 -15.29 7.23
N GLU A 160 -19.14 -16.23 6.29
CA GLU A 160 -18.53 -17.53 6.51
C GLU A 160 -17.05 -17.39 6.92
N LEU A 161 -16.65 -18.12 7.98
CA LEU A 161 -15.25 -18.22 8.38
C LEU A 161 -14.49 -19.10 7.40
N LEU A 162 -13.47 -18.53 6.77
CA LEU A 162 -12.49 -19.27 5.99
C LEU A 162 -11.43 -19.82 6.96
N GLN A 163 -11.43 -21.14 7.14
CA GLN A 163 -10.60 -21.81 8.14
C GLN A 163 -9.10 -21.64 7.85
N ASP A 164 -8.35 -21.29 8.89
CA ASP A 164 -6.88 -21.26 8.85
C ASP A 164 -6.32 -22.62 8.44
N GLY A 165 -5.26 -22.62 7.64
CA GLY A 165 -4.65 -23.84 7.11
C GLY A 165 -5.43 -24.53 5.98
N VAL A 166 -6.69 -24.14 5.74
CA VAL A 166 -7.47 -24.56 4.57
C VAL A 166 -7.43 -23.50 3.48
N TRP A 167 -7.57 -22.23 3.89
CA TRP A 167 -7.52 -21.07 3.02
C TRP A 167 -6.29 -20.22 3.32
N VAL A 168 -5.79 -19.51 2.31
CA VAL A 168 -4.74 -18.51 2.45
C VAL A 168 -5.16 -17.23 1.74
N GLU A 169 -4.99 -16.10 2.41
CA GLU A 169 -5.12 -14.78 1.80
C GLU A 169 -3.98 -14.56 0.82
N LEU A 170 -4.29 -14.11 -0.40
CA LEU A 170 -3.29 -13.91 -1.45
C LEU A 170 -2.23 -12.87 -1.03
N GLN A 171 -2.60 -11.85 -0.24
CA GLN A 171 -1.63 -10.94 0.34
C GLN A 171 -0.64 -11.65 1.25
N GLU A 172 -1.09 -12.50 2.17
CA GLU A 172 -0.20 -13.21 3.09
C GLU A 172 0.71 -14.18 2.33
N LEU A 173 0.22 -14.78 1.23
CA LEU A 173 1.03 -15.61 0.35
C LEU A 173 2.17 -14.83 -0.34
N LEU A 174 1.87 -13.62 -0.83
CA LEU A 174 2.77 -12.83 -1.67
C LEU A 174 3.60 -11.78 -0.90
N ARG A 175 3.09 -11.31 0.24
CA ARG A 175 3.63 -10.25 1.10
C ARG A 175 3.21 -10.50 2.55
N PRO A 176 3.75 -11.54 3.20
CA PRO A 176 3.43 -11.86 4.59
C PRO A 176 3.76 -10.69 5.52
N GLN A 177 2.87 -10.46 6.49
CA GLN A 177 3.11 -9.45 7.52
C GLN A 177 4.27 -9.87 8.43
N LYS A 178 5.06 -8.89 8.91
CA LYS A 178 6.33 -9.12 9.61
C LYS A 178 6.22 -10.08 10.81
N ASP A 179 5.07 -10.09 11.46
CA ASP A 179 4.86 -10.78 12.75
C ASP A 179 4.22 -12.17 12.60
N ARG A 180 3.84 -12.58 11.38
CA ARG A 180 3.36 -13.94 11.12
C ARG A 180 4.51 -14.81 10.61
N LEU A 181 4.99 -15.69 11.50
CA LEU A 181 5.99 -16.72 11.22
C LEU A 181 5.37 -17.83 10.36
N HIS A 182 5.08 -17.54 9.09
CA HIS A 182 4.73 -18.58 8.13
C HIS A 182 5.98 -18.95 7.33
N HIS A 183 6.32 -20.23 7.33
CA HIS A 183 7.43 -20.80 6.55
C HIS A 183 7.12 -20.86 5.04
N ASP A 184 5.92 -20.44 4.62
CA ASP A 184 5.38 -20.57 3.27
C ASP A 184 5.32 -19.23 2.50
N ARG A 185 6.33 -18.37 2.71
CA ARG A 185 6.36 -17.04 2.10
C ARG A 185 6.74 -17.11 0.64
N LEU A 186 5.83 -16.80 -0.29
CA LEU A 186 6.10 -16.86 -1.75
C LEU A 186 6.49 -15.51 -2.34
N ARG A 187 6.96 -14.57 -1.52
CA ARG A 187 7.55 -13.34 -2.03
C ARG A 187 8.79 -13.70 -2.87
N LEU A 188 8.82 -13.30 -4.14
CA LEU A 188 9.84 -13.77 -5.09
C LEU A 188 11.29 -13.56 -4.61
N LYS A 189 11.56 -12.47 -3.89
CA LYS A 189 12.88 -12.21 -3.28
C LYS A 189 13.27 -13.28 -2.25
N GLU A 190 12.30 -13.72 -1.44
CA GLU A 190 12.51 -14.73 -0.40
C GLU A 190 12.61 -16.14 -1.01
N VAL A 191 11.83 -16.42 -2.06
CA VAL A 191 11.94 -17.65 -2.88
C VAL A 191 13.36 -17.81 -3.44
N VAL A 192 13.91 -16.76 -4.07
CA VAL A 192 15.28 -16.77 -4.60
C VAL A 192 16.31 -16.87 -3.49
N HIS A 193 16.12 -16.17 -2.37
CA HIS A 193 17.02 -16.25 -1.23
C HIS A 193 17.10 -17.68 -0.66
N ARG A 194 15.94 -18.33 -0.44
CA ARG A 194 15.89 -19.73 0.01
C ARG A 194 16.55 -20.67 -0.98
N TYR A 195 16.37 -20.45 -2.29
CA TYR A 195 17.09 -21.21 -3.31
C TYR A 195 18.60 -21.10 -3.12
N LEU A 196 19.14 -19.89 -2.95
CA LEU A 196 20.59 -19.68 -2.76
C LEU A 196 21.09 -20.34 -1.47
N GLU A 197 20.38 -20.18 -0.36
CA GLU A 197 20.74 -20.83 0.91
C GLU A 197 20.73 -22.36 0.80
N ARG A 198 19.71 -22.92 0.14
CA ARG A 198 19.54 -24.36 -0.03
C ARG A 198 20.50 -24.94 -1.06
N ARG A 199 20.92 -24.16 -2.05
CA ARG A 199 21.90 -24.58 -3.05
C ARG A 199 23.21 -24.97 -2.37
N ASP A 200 23.62 -24.18 -1.38
CA ASP A 200 24.84 -24.42 -0.61
C ASP A 200 24.67 -25.55 0.41
N ALA A 201 23.48 -25.69 1.02
CA ALA A 201 23.21 -26.68 2.06
C ALA A 201 22.84 -28.08 1.55
N ASP A 202 21.88 -28.16 0.63
CA ASP A 202 21.24 -29.40 0.16
C ASP A 202 21.66 -29.78 -1.28
N GLY A 203 22.43 -28.91 -1.94
CA GLY A 203 22.90 -29.06 -3.31
C GLY A 203 21.97 -28.43 -4.36
N ALA A 204 22.56 -28.10 -5.51
CA ALA A 204 21.88 -27.33 -6.57
C ALA A 204 20.59 -27.97 -7.08
N ALA A 205 20.56 -29.29 -7.29
CA ALA A 205 19.38 -29.99 -7.82
C ALA A 205 18.19 -29.97 -6.86
N ALA A 206 18.42 -30.16 -5.56
CA ALA A 206 17.37 -30.10 -4.54
C ALA A 206 16.82 -28.68 -4.39
N ALA A 207 17.71 -27.68 -4.35
CA ALA A 207 17.34 -26.28 -4.30
C ALA A 207 16.55 -25.84 -5.54
N GLU A 208 16.95 -26.26 -6.74
CA GLU A 208 16.23 -25.94 -7.98
C GLU A 208 14.84 -26.57 -8.02
N ARG A 209 14.67 -27.82 -7.54
CA ARG A 209 13.34 -28.45 -7.38
C ARG A 209 12.45 -27.64 -6.44
N LEU A 210 12.99 -27.14 -5.34
CA LEU A 210 12.26 -26.28 -4.41
C LEU A 210 11.83 -24.97 -5.10
N LEU A 211 12.76 -24.30 -5.80
CA LEU A 211 12.48 -23.08 -6.55
C LEU A 211 11.33 -23.27 -7.56
N ILE A 212 11.39 -24.34 -8.36
CA ILE A 212 10.33 -24.65 -9.35
C ILE A 212 9.00 -24.95 -8.67
N GLY A 213 9.02 -25.67 -7.54
CA GLY A 213 7.84 -25.95 -6.74
C GLY A 213 7.17 -24.66 -6.24
N GLU A 214 7.93 -23.76 -5.62
CA GLU A 214 7.44 -22.48 -5.10
C GLU A 214 6.92 -21.56 -6.22
N LEU A 215 7.62 -21.46 -7.35
CA LEU A 215 7.17 -20.70 -8.52
C LEU A 215 5.88 -21.29 -9.13
N THR A 216 5.72 -22.62 -9.08
CA THR A 216 4.49 -23.28 -9.55
C THR A 216 3.29 -22.87 -8.70
N VAL A 217 3.45 -22.85 -7.37
CA VAL A 217 2.40 -22.41 -6.45
C VAL A 217 2.04 -20.94 -6.68
N LEU A 218 3.04 -20.07 -6.78
CA LEU A 218 2.85 -18.64 -7.07
C LEU A 218 2.11 -18.42 -8.40
N ASN A 219 2.51 -19.13 -9.45
CA ASN A 219 1.86 -19.05 -10.75
C ASN A 219 0.40 -19.54 -10.70
N LYS A 220 0.14 -20.62 -9.95
CA LYS A 220 -1.21 -21.15 -9.76
C LYS A 220 -2.10 -20.18 -9.00
N ALA A 221 -1.57 -19.50 -7.99
CA ALA A 221 -2.29 -18.47 -7.25
C ALA A 221 -2.77 -17.35 -8.19
N LEU A 222 -1.88 -16.85 -9.04
CA LEU A 222 -2.21 -15.83 -10.04
C LEU A 222 -3.26 -16.31 -11.06
N GLU A 223 -3.15 -17.55 -11.54
CA GLU A 223 -4.12 -18.15 -12.47
C GLU A 223 -5.51 -18.23 -11.84
N LEU A 224 -5.59 -18.76 -10.61
CA LEU A 224 -6.85 -18.88 -9.87
C LEU A 224 -7.49 -17.51 -9.61
N THR A 225 -6.69 -16.48 -9.31
CA THR A 225 -7.17 -15.10 -9.19
C THR A 225 -7.76 -14.57 -10.50
N ALA A 226 -7.07 -14.75 -11.64
CA ALA A 226 -7.59 -14.32 -12.94
C ALA A 226 -8.89 -15.05 -13.32
N GLU A 227 -8.97 -16.35 -13.05
CA GLU A 227 -10.16 -17.17 -13.27
C GLU A 227 -11.33 -16.73 -12.38
N ALA A 228 -11.08 -16.39 -11.11
CA ALA A 228 -12.09 -15.84 -10.21
C ALA A 228 -12.67 -14.52 -10.73
N HIS A 229 -11.83 -13.62 -11.28
CA HIS A 229 -12.29 -12.38 -11.90
C HIS A 229 -13.13 -12.62 -13.16
N MET A 230 -12.72 -13.56 -14.02
CA MET A 230 -13.55 -13.92 -15.17
C MET A 230 -14.91 -14.46 -14.74
N GLU A 231 -14.96 -15.29 -13.70
CA GLU A 231 -16.21 -15.84 -13.20
C GLU A 231 -17.07 -14.79 -12.50
N ALA A 232 -16.46 -13.82 -11.81
CA ALA A 232 -17.18 -12.66 -11.29
C ALA A 232 -17.83 -11.86 -12.44
N LEU A 233 -17.07 -11.62 -13.51
CA LEU A 233 -17.53 -10.90 -14.69
C LEU A 233 -18.66 -11.64 -15.41
N SER A 234 -18.56 -12.97 -15.55
CA SER A 234 -19.59 -13.83 -16.15
C SER A 234 -20.93 -13.71 -15.41
N ARG A 235 -20.89 -13.43 -14.10
CA ARG A 235 -22.04 -13.20 -13.22
C ARG A 235 -22.51 -11.74 -13.18
N GLY A 236 -21.92 -10.88 -14.00
CA GLY A 236 -22.31 -9.48 -14.15
C GLY A 236 -21.86 -8.60 -12.98
N VAL A 237 -20.70 -8.88 -12.40
CA VAL A 237 -20.06 -8.01 -11.41
C VAL A 237 -18.57 -7.91 -11.66
N PHE A 238 -18.04 -6.74 -11.36
CA PHE A 238 -16.65 -6.41 -11.53
C PHE A 238 -16.09 -5.99 -10.16
N CYS A 239 -15.01 -6.64 -9.71
CA CYS A 239 -14.44 -6.44 -8.37
C CYS A 239 -13.16 -5.60 -8.47
N LEU A 240 -13.29 -4.26 -8.37
CA LEU A 240 -12.19 -3.30 -8.56
C LEU A 240 -11.08 -3.36 -7.50
N ASP A 241 -11.35 -3.97 -6.36
CA ASP A 241 -10.43 -4.00 -5.22
C ASP A 241 -10.03 -5.42 -4.78
N ALA A 242 -10.42 -6.43 -5.57
CA ALA A 242 -10.19 -7.83 -5.23
C ALA A 242 -8.94 -8.37 -5.92
N PHE A 243 -7.74 -7.91 -5.56
CA PHE A 243 -6.51 -8.39 -6.21
C PHE A 243 -5.45 -8.94 -5.27
N ILE A 244 -5.32 -8.39 -4.05
CA ILE A 244 -4.25 -8.80 -3.11
C ILE A 244 -4.89 -9.18 -1.77
N ALA A 245 -5.33 -8.20 -0.98
CA ALA A 245 -5.89 -8.44 0.36
C ALA A 245 -7.26 -9.12 0.34
N ASN A 246 -7.97 -8.99 -0.78
CA ASN A 246 -9.39 -9.31 -0.88
C ASN A 246 -9.67 -10.61 -1.66
N ILE A 247 -8.66 -11.49 -1.73
CA ILE A 247 -8.77 -12.84 -2.32
C ILE A 247 -8.20 -13.87 -1.36
N PHE A 248 -8.99 -14.92 -1.13
CA PHE A 248 -8.55 -16.15 -0.47
C PHE A 248 -8.51 -17.29 -1.49
N ILE A 249 -7.52 -18.16 -1.34
CA ILE A 249 -7.32 -19.33 -2.19
C ILE A 249 -7.20 -20.56 -1.29
N ALA A 250 -7.86 -21.66 -1.66
CA ALA A 250 -7.74 -22.92 -0.94
C ALA A 250 -6.35 -23.55 -1.17
N TRP A 251 -5.70 -24.00 -0.10
CA TRP A 251 -4.39 -24.66 -0.18
C TRP A 251 -4.41 -25.91 -1.06
N SER A 252 -5.52 -26.64 -1.06
CA SER A 252 -5.72 -27.83 -1.91
C SER A 252 -5.67 -27.53 -3.41
N ALA A 253 -5.92 -26.28 -3.83
CA ALA A 253 -5.83 -25.88 -5.23
C ALA A 253 -4.45 -25.35 -5.62
N LEU A 254 -3.67 -24.89 -4.64
CA LEU A 254 -2.29 -24.41 -4.80
C LEU A 254 -1.29 -25.56 -4.87
N SER A 255 -1.50 -26.57 -4.04
CA SER A 255 -0.68 -27.79 -3.96
C SER A 255 -1.60 -29.00 -4.00
N PRO A 256 -2.10 -29.38 -5.19
CA PRO A 256 -3.05 -30.48 -5.30
C PRO A 256 -2.42 -31.79 -4.84
N ASP A 257 -3.11 -32.46 -3.92
CA ASP A 257 -2.82 -33.85 -3.59
C ASP A 257 -3.08 -34.70 -4.85
N PRO A 258 -2.13 -35.53 -5.31
CA PRO A 258 -2.32 -36.35 -6.50
C PRO A 258 -3.54 -37.27 -6.43
N PHE A 259 -4.03 -37.59 -5.23
CA PHE A 259 -5.21 -38.44 -5.02
C PHE A 259 -6.51 -37.65 -4.88
N THR A 260 -6.46 -36.32 -4.74
CA THR A 260 -7.66 -35.48 -4.58
C THR A 260 -7.90 -34.69 -5.86
N PRO A 261 -9.10 -34.80 -6.47
CA PRO A 261 -9.45 -33.98 -7.62
C PRO A 261 -9.30 -32.49 -7.27
N THR A 262 -8.59 -31.74 -8.12
CA THR A 262 -8.48 -30.29 -7.96
C THR A 262 -9.87 -29.68 -8.17
N PRO A 263 -10.40 -28.91 -7.21
CA PRO A 263 -11.69 -28.27 -7.39
C PRO A 263 -11.63 -27.28 -8.56
N PRO A 264 -12.77 -27.00 -9.23
CA PRO A 264 -12.86 -25.91 -10.20
C PRO A 264 -12.31 -24.61 -9.60
N ALA A 265 -11.64 -23.80 -10.42
CA ALA A 265 -10.97 -22.57 -9.97
C ALA A 265 -11.88 -21.60 -9.21
N ALA A 266 -13.12 -21.48 -9.66
CA ALA A 266 -14.13 -20.68 -8.98
C ALA A 266 -14.37 -21.18 -7.56
N GLU A 267 -14.45 -22.50 -7.34
CA GLU A 267 -14.67 -23.11 -6.02
C GLU A 267 -13.44 -23.00 -5.11
N ALA A 268 -12.25 -22.96 -5.70
CA ALA A 268 -10.98 -22.79 -5.01
C ALA A 268 -10.69 -21.36 -4.52
N THR A 269 -11.52 -20.39 -4.88
CA THR A 269 -11.28 -18.96 -4.61
C THR A 269 -12.44 -18.30 -3.89
N ARG A 270 -12.13 -17.35 -3.01
CA ARG A 270 -13.12 -16.49 -2.35
C ARG A 270 -12.71 -15.03 -2.46
N ILE A 271 -13.55 -14.26 -3.14
CA ILE A 271 -13.48 -12.81 -3.23
C ILE A 271 -14.28 -12.24 -2.05
N ILE A 272 -13.64 -11.36 -1.29
CA ILE A 272 -14.25 -10.61 -0.19
C ILE A 272 -14.28 -9.11 -0.54
N ASP A 273 -14.84 -8.29 0.36
CA ASP A 273 -14.89 -6.83 0.23
C ASP A 273 -15.61 -6.35 -1.04
N LEU A 274 -16.87 -6.76 -1.17
CA LEU A 274 -17.68 -6.48 -2.36
C LEU A 274 -18.30 -5.07 -2.36
N ALA A 275 -18.02 -4.24 -1.35
CA ALA A 275 -18.46 -2.84 -1.32
C ALA A 275 -17.99 -2.09 -2.57
N ASN A 276 -16.75 -2.37 -2.98
CA ASN A 276 -16.07 -1.70 -4.09
C ASN A 276 -16.39 -2.29 -5.48
N SER A 277 -17.41 -3.16 -5.56
CA SER A 277 -17.78 -3.84 -6.79
C SER A 277 -18.78 -3.06 -7.65
N VAL A 278 -18.61 -3.14 -8.96
CA VAL A 278 -19.53 -2.54 -9.95
C VAL A 278 -20.37 -3.63 -10.58
N VAL A 279 -21.69 -3.47 -10.54
CA VAL A 279 -22.60 -4.40 -11.21
C VAL A 279 -22.75 -4.05 -12.67
N VAL A 280 -22.42 -5.02 -13.51
CA VAL A 280 -22.69 -5.02 -14.93
C VAL A 280 -24.15 -5.44 -15.10
N ARG A 281 -25.02 -4.48 -15.40
CA ARG A 281 -26.42 -4.80 -15.71
C ARG A 281 -26.45 -5.55 -17.06
N PRO A 282 -27.13 -6.72 -17.14
CA PRO A 282 -27.35 -7.39 -18.42
C PRO A 282 -27.97 -6.39 -19.38
N ARG A 283 -27.37 -6.20 -20.56
CA ARG A 283 -27.85 -5.21 -21.53
C ARG A 283 -29.24 -5.62 -22.04
N LYS A 284 -30.29 -5.16 -21.36
CA LYS A 284 -31.59 -4.86 -22.00
C LYS A 284 -31.54 -3.53 -22.76
N LEU A 285 -30.45 -2.77 -22.59
CA LEU A 285 -30.19 -1.49 -23.25
C LEU A 285 -29.90 -1.72 -24.73
N SER A 286 -30.99 -1.64 -25.49
CA SER A 286 -31.15 -1.02 -26.81
C SER A 286 -30.04 -1.24 -27.85
N SER A 287 -30.50 -1.63 -29.04
CA SER A 287 -29.77 -1.65 -30.32
C SER A 287 -28.84 -0.45 -30.59
N LEU A 288 -29.01 0.67 -29.89
CA LEU A 288 -28.22 1.90 -29.97
C LEU A 288 -26.75 1.74 -29.52
N PHE A 289 -26.45 0.80 -28.61
CA PHE A 289 -25.06 0.51 -28.19
C PHE A 289 -24.50 -0.78 -28.82
N ARG A 290 -25.03 -1.18 -30.00
CA ARG A 290 -24.46 -2.27 -30.82
C ARG A 290 -23.12 -1.91 -31.46
N ARG A 291 -22.71 -0.63 -31.48
CA ARG A 291 -21.29 -0.31 -31.67
C ARG A 291 -20.55 -0.96 -30.50
N ARG A 292 -19.80 -2.02 -30.79
CA ARG A 292 -18.99 -2.78 -29.83
C ARG A 292 -18.29 -1.78 -28.94
N LEU A 293 -18.74 -1.64 -27.68
CA LEU A 293 -17.91 -0.94 -26.70
C LEU A 293 -16.57 -1.68 -26.70
N PRO A 294 -15.44 -0.96 -26.79
CA PRO A 294 -14.14 -1.60 -26.75
C PRO A 294 -14.03 -2.43 -25.47
N GLY A 295 -13.66 -3.71 -25.59
CA GLY A 295 -13.30 -4.53 -24.43
C GLY A 295 -14.42 -5.29 -23.71
N GLY A 296 -15.55 -5.61 -24.36
CA GLY A 296 -16.47 -6.63 -23.86
C GLY A 296 -17.52 -6.15 -22.84
N PRO A 297 -17.93 -6.98 -21.85
CA PRO A 297 -18.91 -6.61 -20.84
C PRO A 297 -18.39 -5.50 -19.92
N GLY A 298 -19.24 -4.52 -19.61
CA GLY A 298 -18.89 -3.40 -18.74
C GLY A 298 -20.10 -2.60 -18.28
N ALA A 299 -19.88 -1.71 -17.33
CA ALA A 299 -20.89 -0.84 -16.73
C ALA A 299 -20.52 0.63 -16.93
N MET A 300 -21.54 1.46 -17.22
CA MET A 300 -21.40 2.90 -17.25
C MET A 300 -21.54 3.46 -15.84
N VAL A 301 -20.43 3.94 -15.26
CA VAL A 301 -20.36 4.47 -13.91
C VAL A 301 -20.37 6.00 -13.97
N PRO A 302 -21.32 6.69 -13.30
CA PRO A 302 -21.33 8.15 -13.23
C PRO A 302 -20.05 8.71 -12.61
N LEU A 303 -19.58 9.87 -13.07
CA LEU A 303 -18.54 10.62 -12.33
C LEU A 303 -19.12 11.33 -11.10
N ASP A 304 -20.40 11.72 -11.14
CA ASP A 304 -21.08 12.33 -10.01
C ASP A 304 -21.25 11.35 -8.83
N ARG A 305 -20.71 11.72 -7.67
CA ARG A 305 -20.73 10.90 -6.46
C ARG A 305 -22.13 10.73 -5.88
N GLY A 306 -23.00 11.73 -6.01
CA GLY A 306 -24.39 11.62 -5.57
C GLY A 306 -25.11 10.49 -6.32
N ARG A 307 -24.96 10.47 -7.65
CA ARG A 307 -25.47 9.42 -8.53
C ARG A 307 -24.80 8.07 -8.31
N GLN A 308 -23.50 8.02 -8.03
CA GLN A 308 -22.80 6.79 -7.65
C GLN A 308 -23.44 6.19 -6.38
N ARG A 309 -23.59 6.99 -5.31
CA ARG A 309 -24.24 6.59 -4.05
C ARG A 309 -25.68 6.12 -4.28
N ALA A 310 -26.47 6.90 -5.01
CA ALA A 310 -27.86 6.57 -5.36
C ALA A 310 -27.97 5.27 -6.17
N GLN A 311 -26.95 4.95 -6.99
CA GLN A 311 -26.89 3.71 -7.77
C GLN A 311 -26.21 2.56 -7.02
N ARG A 312 -25.79 2.77 -5.76
CA ARG A 312 -25.03 1.80 -4.96
C ARG A 312 -23.81 1.29 -5.73
N MET A 313 -23.07 2.22 -6.34
CA MET A 313 -21.80 2.00 -7.02
C MET A 313 -20.72 2.75 -6.26
N MET A 314 -19.72 2.06 -5.75
CA MET A 314 -18.57 2.67 -5.07
C MET A 314 -17.33 2.12 -5.73
N PRO A 315 -16.92 2.64 -6.89
CA PRO A 315 -15.88 2.02 -7.71
C PRO A 315 -14.47 2.23 -7.16
N ALA A 316 -14.28 2.22 -5.83
CA ALA A 316 -13.00 2.36 -5.17
C ALA A 316 -12.07 1.17 -5.48
N GLY A 317 -10.80 1.33 -5.15
CA GLY A 317 -9.81 0.29 -5.34
C GLY A 317 -8.51 0.66 -4.67
N THR A 318 -7.61 -0.28 -4.59
CA THR A 318 -6.26 -0.07 -4.05
C THR A 318 -5.54 0.99 -4.91
N PRO A 319 -5.13 2.14 -4.33
CA PRO A 319 -4.74 3.33 -5.09
C PRO A 319 -3.75 3.12 -6.26
N TYR A 320 -2.63 2.44 -6.03
CA TYR A 320 -1.59 2.15 -7.02
C TYR A 320 -1.94 1.02 -8.03
N GLN A 321 -3.13 0.42 -7.92
CA GLN A 321 -3.66 -0.57 -8.86
C GLN A 321 -4.78 -0.02 -9.74
N ARG A 322 -5.20 1.23 -9.54
CA ARG A 322 -6.29 1.84 -10.30
C ARG A 322 -5.80 2.22 -11.70
N PRO A 323 -6.53 1.84 -12.77
CA PRO A 323 -6.28 2.40 -14.08
C PRO A 323 -6.76 3.85 -14.19
N PRO A 324 -6.30 4.61 -15.22
CA PRO A 324 -6.72 5.98 -15.49
C PRO A 324 -8.24 6.19 -15.45
N GLU A 325 -9.01 5.30 -16.09
CA GLU A 325 -10.47 5.43 -16.14
C GLU A 325 -11.16 5.21 -14.78
N GLN A 326 -10.55 4.43 -13.88
CA GLN A 326 -11.03 4.25 -12.51
C GLN A 326 -10.66 5.45 -11.62
N LEU A 327 -9.54 6.11 -11.88
CA LEU A 327 -9.21 7.35 -11.18
C LEU A 327 -10.25 8.43 -11.42
N LEU A 328 -10.84 8.47 -12.61
CA LEU A 328 -11.89 9.46 -12.92
C LEU A 328 -13.11 9.38 -12.00
N VAL A 329 -13.50 8.17 -11.58
CA VAL A 329 -14.68 7.97 -10.73
C VAL A 329 -14.38 8.11 -9.24
N ASN A 330 -13.13 7.86 -8.83
CA ASN A 330 -12.72 7.88 -7.42
C ASN A 330 -12.04 9.17 -6.99
N GLY A 331 -11.48 9.93 -7.94
CA GLY A 331 -10.64 11.09 -7.67
C GLY A 331 -11.36 12.08 -6.76
N ARG A 332 -10.79 12.33 -5.57
CA ARG A 332 -10.80 13.70 -5.05
C ARG A 332 -9.71 14.38 -5.84
N TRP A 333 -10.09 15.14 -6.85
CA TRP A 333 -9.12 15.94 -7.57
C TRP A 333 -8.53 16.91 -6.57
N PRO A 334 -7.20 17.01 -6.48
CA PRO A 334 -6.58 18.04 -5.70
C PRO A 334 -7.17 19.39 -6.11
N SER A 335 -7.43 20.26 -5.14
CA SER A 335 -7.78 21.65 -5.44
C SER A 335 -6.68 22.29 -6.30
N GLU A 336 -7.02 23.31 -7.09
CA GLU A 336 -6.11 24.10 -7.97
C GLU A 336 -4.72 24.40 -7.37
N GLU A 337 -4.61 24.46 -6.04
CA GLU A 337 -3.35 24.71 -5.31
C GLU A 337 -2.34 23.53 -5.27
N SER A 338 -2.71 22.30 -5.68
CA SER A 338 -1.78 21.15 -5.63
C SER A 338 -0.93 21.08 -6.90
N MET A 339 0.26 21.66 -6.84
CA MET A 339 1.24 21.52 -7.93
C MET A 339 1.86 20.12 -7.93
N LEU A 340 1.90 19.51 -9.12
CA LEU A 340 2.64 18.27 -9.33
C LEU A 340 4.16 18.52 -9.22
N PRO A 341 4.94 17.50 -8.85
CA PRO A 341 6.38 17.55 -9.08
C PRO A 341 6.65 17.74 -10.58
N THR A 342 7.55 18.66 -10.90
CA THR A 342 8.00 18.93 -12.27
C THR A 342 8.64 17.68 -12.85
N VAL A 343 8.09 17.15 -13.95
CA VAL A 343 8.70 16.08 -14.73
C VAL A 343 9.41 16.72 -15.92
N GLY A 344 10.69 17.09 -15.74
CA GLY A 344 11.47 17.81 -16.74
C GLY A 344 11.36 19.34 -16.65
N GLU A 345 11.58 20.04 -17.77
CA GLU A 345 11.52 21.50 -17.87
C GLU A 345 10.10 22.05 -18.09
N GLU A 346 9.11 21.19 -18.41
CA GLU A 346 7.72 21.59 -18.60
C GLU A 346 6.87 21.30 -17.35
N GLU A 347 6.32 22.36 -16.77
CA GLU A 347 5.28 22.29 -15.72
C GLU A 347 3.94 21.91 -16.36
N VAL A 348 3.63 20.62 -16.40
CA VAL A 348 2.25 20.17 -16.72
C VAL A 348 1.41 20.27 -15.45
N SER A 349 0.36 21.11 -15.48
CA SER A 349 -0.56 21.18 -14.36
C SER A 349 -1.36 19.88 -14.24
N LEU A 350 -1.72 19.47 -13.03
CA LEU A 350 -2.53 18.27 -12.83
C LEU A 350 -3.87 18.34 -13.59
N GLU A 351 -4.45 19.53 -13.67
CA GLU A 351 -5.69 19.77 -14.40
C GLU A 351 -5.53 19.51 -15.90
N GLN A 352 -4.45 20.01 -16.50
CA GLN A 352 -4.14 19.74 -17.91
C GLN A 352 -3.97 18.23 -18.15
N ALA A 353 -3.29 17.53 -17.24
CA ALA A 353 -3.10 16.09 -17.36
C ALA A 353 -4.43 15.31 -17.21
N VAL A 354 -5.30 15.74 -16.29
CA VAL A 354 -6.64 15.15 -16.10
C VAL A 354 -7.56 15.43 -17.29
N GLU A 355 -7.56 16.65 -17.82
CA GLU A 355 -8.36 16.98 -19.01
C GLU A 355 -7.85 16.24 -20.25
N GLY A 356 -6.52 16.18 -20.47
CA GLY A 356 -5.93 15.35 -21.53
C GLY A 356 -6.33 13.87 -21.39
N MET A 357 -6.33 13.33 -20.17
CA MET A 357 -6.83 11.98 -19.89
C MET A 357 -8.32 11.82 -20.23
N LYS A 358 -9.18 12.78 -19.84
CA LYS A 358 -10.61 12.77 -20.18
C LYS A 358 -10.84 12.84 -21.68
N GLU A 359 -10.13 13.71 -22.38
CA GLU A 359 -10.20 13.85 -23.84
C GLU A 359 -9.85 12.53 -24.52
N GLY A 360 -8.70 11.94 -24.20
CA GLY A 360 -8.32 10.64 -24.75
C GLY A 360 -9.34 9.54 -24.43
N LEU A 361 -9.84 9.47 -23.19
CA LEU A 361 -10.88 8.49 -22.84
C LEU A 361 -12.21 8.72 -23.58
N ARG A 362 -12.53 9.97 -23.92
CA ARG A 362 -13.73 10.34 -24.69
C ARG A 362 -13.59 9.96 -26.16
N GLU A 363 -12.43 10.20 -26.76
CA GLU A 363 -12.12 9.77 -28.13
C GLU A 363 -12.25 8.25 -28.32
N ARG A 364 -11.85 7.50 -27.30
CA ARG A 364 -11.96 6.03 -27.24
C ARG A 364 -13.37 5.53 -26.93
N GLY A 365 -14.32 6.41 -26.60
CA GLY A 365 -15.68 6.05 -26.20
C GLY A 365 -15.77 5.38 -24.83
N VAL A 366 -14.73 5.51 -23.99
CA VAL A 366 -14.70 5.02 -22.61
C VAL A 366 -15.36 6.03 -21.70
N LEU A 367 -15.10 7.32 -21.91
CA LEU A 367 -15.82 8.43 -21.27
C LEU A 367 -16.92 8.94 -22.21
N VAL A 368 -18.15 9.08 -21.72
CA VAL A 368 -19.27 9.62 -22.50
C VAL A 368 -20.04 10.66 -21.69
N GLY A 369 -20.74 11.55 -22.40
CA GLY A 369 -21.47 12.66 -21.78
C GLY A 369 -20.59 13.90 -21.55
N LYS A 370 -21.17 14.90 -20.87
CA LYS A 370 -20.53 16.16 -20.45
C LYS A 370 -21.11 16.61 -19.11
N GLY A 371 -20.30 17.28 -18.28
CA GLY A 371 -20.69 17.75 -16.94
C GLY A 371 -21.26 16.65 -16.06
N GLU A 372 -22.39 16.89 -15.40
CA GLU A 372 -23.04 15.91 -14.52
C GLU A 372 -23.50 14.62 -15.20
N ARG A 373 -23.62 14.63 -16.53
CA ARG A 373 -24.00 13.45 -17.33
C ARG A 373 -22.80 12.59 -17.70
N GLU A 374 -21.58 12.96 -17.29
CA GLU A 374 -20.39 12.18 -17.55
C GLU A 374 -20.46 10.81 -16.88
N ARG A 375 -20.09 9.81 -17.67
CA ARG A 375 -20.03 8.41 -17.26
C ARG A 375 -18.83 7.76 -17.90
N VAL A 376 -18.12 6.97 -17.11
CA VAL A 376 -17.00 6.16 -17.59
C VAL A 376 -17.42 4.70 -17.73
N LEU A 377 -16.95 4.04 -18.77
CA LEU A 377 -17.10 2.61 -18.94
C LEU A 377 -16.03 1.89 -18.12
N LEU A 378 -16.44 1.17 -17.09
CA LEU A 378 -15.58 0.21 -16.39
C LEU A 378 -15.96 -1.21 -16.82
N GLY A 379 -14.98 -2.03 -17.16
CA GLY A 379 -15.23 -3.38 -17.68
C GLY A 379 -14.02 -4.28 -17.52
N GLU A 380 -14.00 -5.40 -18.24
CA GLU A 380 -12.91 -6.39 -18.19
C GLU A 380 -11.51 -5.75 -18.25
N ARG A 381 -11.31 -4.82 -19.20
CA ARG A 381 -10.04 -4.10 -19.41
C ARG A 381 -9.57 -3.29 -18.20
N THR A 382 -10.49 -2.84 -17.35
CA THR A 382 -10.18 -2.16 -16.09
C THR A 382 -9.54 -3.16 -15.10
N ALA A 383 -10.00 -4.42 -15.03
CA ALA A 383 -9.43 -5.42 -14.12
C ALA A 383 -8.07 -5.89 -14.58
N ILE A 384 -7.90 -6.01 -15.90
CA ILE A 384 -6.64 -6.39 -16.50
C ILE A 384 -5.52 -5.44 -16.08
N TYR A 385 -5.77 -4.13 -16.03
CA TYR A 385 -4.78 -3.18 -15.54
C TYR A 385 -4.38 -3.46 -14.08
N SER A 386 -5.35 -3.61 -13.18
CA SER A 386 -5.11 -3.88 -11.76
C SER A 386 -4.40 -5.23 -11.54
N PHE A 387 -4.76 -6.25 -12.31
CA PHE A 387 -4.11 -7.55 -12.32
C PHE A 387 -2.69 -7.49 -12.89
N ALA A 388 -2.47 -6.72 -13.95
CA ALA A 388 -1.17 -6.52 -14.56
C ALA A 388 -0.22 -5.76 -13.62
N LYS A 389 -0.74 -4.79 -12.84
CA LYS A 389 0.00 -4.18 -11.72
C LYS A 389 0.36 -5.22 -10.65
N LEU A 390 -0.53 -6.16 -10.34
CA LEU A 390 -0.21 -7.28 -9.43
C LEU A 390 0.93 -8.14 -9.98
N THR A 391 0.87 -8.58 -11.23
CA THR A 391 1.94 -9.40 -11.83
C THR A 391 3.28 -8.66 -11.87
N GLN A 392 3.26 -7.36 -12.18
CA GLN A 392 4.44 -6.51 -12.12
C GLN A 392 5.02 -6.48 -10.70
N ARG A 393 4.18 -6.29 -9.67
CA ARG A 393 4.66 -6.29 -8.28
C ARG A 393 5.22 -7.64 -7.86
N VAL A 394 4.61 -8.73 -8.30
CA VAL A 394 5.11 -10.08 -8.04
C VAL A 394 6.49 -10.29 -8.66
N LEU A 395 6.68 -9.92 -9.94
CA LEU A 395 7.98 -9.98 -10.62
C LEU A 395 9.05 -9.15 -9.91
N ARG A 396 8.65 -8.01 -9.33
CA ARG A 396 9.55 -7.12 -8.58
C ARG A 396 9.74 -7.56 -7.13
N GLY A 397 9.20 -8.71 -6.72
CA GLY A 397 9.23 -9.17 -5.33
C GLY A 397 8.66 -8.14 -4.35
N PHE A 398 7.60 -7.43 -4.74
CA PHE A 398 6.95 -6.35 -3.98
C PHE A 398 7.87 -5.21 -3.56
N LEU A 399 9.01 -5.02 -4.24
CA LEU A 399 9.80 -3.81 -4.08
C LEU A 399 9.01 -2.59 -4.60
N PRO A 400 9.05 -1.43 -3.93
CA PRO A 400 8.37 -0.22 -4.40
C PRO A 400 8.90 0.19 -5.78
N LEU A 401 8.03 0.75 -6.64
CA LEU A 401 8.39 1.08 -8.03
C LEU A 401 9.43 2.20 -8.12
N LEU A 402 9.26 3.19 -7.27
CA LEU A 402 10.20 4.28 -7.09
C LEU A 402 10.31 4.51 -5.57
N PRO A 403 11.41 4.10 -4.91
CA PRO A 403 11.65 4.42 -3.51
C PRO A 403 11.73 5.94 -3.25
N GLN A 404 11.93 6.74 -4.31
CA GLN A 404 12.29 8.16 -4.28
C GLN A 404 11.15 9.12 -4.61
N LEU A 405 10.02 8.64 -5.14
CA LEU A 405 8.80 9.46 -5.28
C LEU A 405 7.96 9.43 -4.01
N GLU A 406 8.56 9.25 -2.83
CA GLU A 406 7.96 9.86 -1.63
C GLU A 406 7.93 11.37 -1.90
N ILE A 407 6.89 11.85 -2.57
CA ILE A 407 6.63 13.27 -2.77
C ILE A 407 6.51 13.83 -1.35
N HIS A 408 7.61 14.39 -0.84
CA HIS A 408 7.67 14.88 0.53
C HIS A 408 6.64 16.02 0.66
N GLY A 409 5.51 15.72 1.31
CA GLY A 409 4.41 16.66 1.53
C GLY A 409 3.12 16.40 0.75
N GLY A 410 3.10 15.45 -0.19
CA GLY A 410 1.86 14.97 -0.82
C GLY A 410 1.12 13.99 0.09
N ASN A 411 -0.21 14.00 0.08
CA ASN A 411 -0.96 12.88 0.65
C ASN A 411 -0.79 11.65 -0.27
N ASP A 412 -0.97 10.43 0.25
CA ASP A 412 -0.80 9.18 -0.52
C ASP A 412 -1.60 9.22 -1.85
N SER A 413 -2.79 9.85 -1.85
CA SER A 413 -3.62 9.97 -3.05
C SER A 413 -3.03 10.82 -4.19
N ASP A 414 -2.24 11.84 -3.89
CA ASP A 414 -1.61 12.69 -4.90
C ASP A 414 -0.47 11.92 -5.61
N GLN A 415 0.28 11.12 -4.85
CA GLN A 415 1.34 10.26 -5.39
C GLN A 415 0.77 9.15 -6.28
N ASP A 416 -0.37 8.56 -5.91
CA ASP A 416 -1.05 7.54 -6.71
C ASP A 416 -1.60 8.09 -8.02
N LEU A 417 -2.19 9.29 -7.97
CA LEU A 417 -2.66 10.00 -9.14
C LEU A 417 -1.51 10.33 -10.08
N PHE A 418 -0.41 10.88 -9.55
CA PHE A 418 0.79 11.18 -10.33
C PHE A 418 1.38 9.91 -10.97
N THR A 419 1.57 8.84 -10.20
CA THR A 419 2.15 7.58 -10.72
C THR A 419 1.29 6.97 -11.82
N THR A 420 -0.03 7.16 -11.78
CA THR A 420 -0.94 6.60 -12.78
C THR A 420 -1.07 7.50 -14.01
N VAL A 421 -1.12 8.82 -13.82
CA VAL A 421 -1.21 9.79 -14.91
C VAL A 421 0.11 9.83 -15.69
N CYS A 422 1.23 9.84 -14.98
CA CYS A 422 2.57 9.77 -15.57
C CYS A 422 3.02 8.31 -15.79
N TRP A 423 2.09 7.35 -15.84
CA TRP A 423 2.47 5.94 -15.91
C TRP A 423 3.28 5.63 -17.15
N GLU A 424 2.98 6.25 -18.31
CA GLU A 424 3.77 6.03 -19.53
C GLU A 424 5.25 6.36 -19.28
N VAL A 425 5.53 7.55 -18.75
CA VAL A 425 6.88 8.00 -18.36
C VAL A 425 7.51 7.07 -17.32
N VAL A 426 6.77 6.69 -16.27
CA VAL A 426 7.26 5.80 -15.21
C VAL A 426 7.51 4.39 -15.74
N SER A 427 6.69 3.92 -16.68
CA SER A 427 6.77 2.59 -17.25
C SER A 427 7.94 2.44 -18.19
N GLU A 428 8.22 3.45 -19.04
CA GLU A 428 9.42 3.50 -19.89
C GLU A 428 10.70 3.46 -19.05
N ALA A 429 10.70 4.12 -17.89
CA ALA A 429 11.84 4.11 -16.97
C ALA A 429 11.98 2.80 -16.16
N ALA A 430 10.90 2.03 -15.98
CA ALA A 430 10.90 0.85 -15.10
C ALA A 430 10.83 -0.50 -15.84
N MET A 431 10.37 -0.51 -17.10
CA MET A 431 10.00 -1.71 -17.84
C MET A 431 10.45 -1.62 -19.31
N THR A 432 10.80 -2.76 -19.90
CA THR A 432 11.00 -2.85 -21.36
C THR A 432 9.65 -2.73 -22.08
N GLU A 433 9.67 -2.45 -23.39
CA GLU A 433 8.48 -2.53 -24.25
C GLU A 433 7.76 -3.89 -24.15
N LYS A 434 8.48 -4.96 -23.79
CA LYS A 434 7.93 -6.31 -23.57
C LYS A 434 7.43 -6.52 -22.13
N GLY A 435 7.32 -5.46 -21.34
CA GLY A 435 6.88 -5.48 -19.93
C GLY A 435 7.77 -6.28 -19.01
N ARG A 436 9.03 -6.51 -19.38
CA ARG A 436 10.02 -7.06 -18.45
C ARG A 436 10.49 -5.94 -17.54
N PRO A 437 10.65 -6.15 -16.23
CA PRO A 437 11.37 -5.18 -15.40
C PRO A 437 12.75 -4.91 -16.03
N LEU A 438 13.10 -3.64 -16.25
CA LEU A 438 14.39 -3.29 -16.84
C LEU A 438 15.50 -3.79 -15.90
N LEU A 439 16.41 -4.63 -16.42
CA LEU A 439 17.60 -5.08 -15.70
C LEU A 439 18.39 -3.91 -15.12
N ASP A 440 18.45 -2.80 -15.86
CA ASP A 440 19.27 -1.62 -15.58
C ASP A 440 18.44 -0.34 -15.31
N GLY A 441 17.14 -0.46 -15.00
CA GLY A 441 16.14 0.62 -15.16
C GLY A 441 16.42 1.95 -14.46
N LEU A 442 17.31 1.97 -13.47
CA LEU A 442 17.91 3.19 -12.91
C LEU A 442 19.39 2.97 -12.51
N ASP A 443 19.98 1.84 -12.89
CA ASP A 443 21.17 1.22 -12.29
C ASP A 443 22.48 1.98 -12.53
N HIS A 444 22.53 2.87 -13.52
CA HIS A 444 23.77 3.57 -13.86
C HIS A 444 23.82 5.04 -13.44
N TYR A 445 22.68 5.70 -13.24
CA TYR A 445 22.66 7.15 -13.07
C TYR A 445 22.39 7.64 -11.64
N LEU A 446 21.79 6.83 -10.77
CA LEU A 446 21.36 7.29 -9.44
C LEU A 446 21.80 6.44 -8.24
N TRP A 447 22.29 5.22 -8.45
CA TRP A 447 22.54 4.28 -7.33
C TRP A 447 23.98 3.75 -7.39
N GLY A 448 24.71 3.85 -6.27
CA GLY A 448 26.06 3.28 -6.17
C GLY A 448 26.04 1.74 -6.20
N GLU A 449 27.18 1.10 -6.47
CA GLU A 449 27.30 -0.36 -6.61
C GLU A 449 26.69 -1.15 -5.44
N GLU A 450 26.77 -0.64 -4.21
CA GLU A 450 26.23 -1.30 -2.99
C GLU A 450 24.68 -1.32 -2.95
N GLN A 451 24.01 -0.45 -3.70
CA GLN A 451 22.55 -0.42 -3.81
C GLN A 451 22.02 -1.26 -4.97
N ARG A 452 22.88 -1.58 -5.95
CA ARG A 452 22.55 -2.40 -7.12
C ARG A 452 21.99 -3.77 -6.73
N ASP A 453 22.64 -4.45 -5.79
CA ASP A 453 22.21 -5.77 -5.30
C ASP A 453 20.91 -5.71 -4.48
N ARG A 454 20.53 -4.54 -3.96
CA ARG A 454 19.32 -4.38 -3.13
C ARG A 454 18.04 -4.20 -3.96
N TYR A 455 18.16 -3.74 -5.20
CA TYR A 455 17.04 -3.28 -6.04
C TYR A 455 16.96 -3.94 -7.41
N LEU A 456 17.42 -5.20 -7.55
CA LEU A 456 17.17 -5.98 -8.77
C LEU A 456 15.70 -5.87 -9.19
N ALA A 457 15.47 -5.43 -10.43
CA ALA A 457 14.14 -5.21 -10.96
C ALA A 457 13.29 -6.51 -11.00
N CYS A 458 13.95 -7.68 -11.08
CA CYS A 458 13.33 -8.97 -10.82
C CYS A 458 14.33 -9.85 -10.04
N PRO A 459 13.99 -10.38 -8.85
CA PRO A 459 14.92 -11.21 -8.07
C PRO A 459 15.44 -12.45 -8.82
N LEU A 460 14.64 -13.04 -9.73
CA LEU A 460 15.07 -14.20 -10.52
C LEU A 460 16.22 -13.89 -11.50
N TYR A 461 16.48 -12.61 -11.79
CA TYR A 461 17.55 -12.23 -12.70
C TYR A 461 18.95 -12.49 -12.12
N SER A 462 19.09 -12.67 -10.81
CA SER A 462 20.35 -13.14 -10.22
C SER A 462 20.73 -14.56 -10.65
N LEU A 463 19.79 -15.33 -11.19
CA LEU A 463 20.00 -16.70 -11.67
C LEU A 463 20.32 -16.75 -13.18
N ARG A 464 20.28 -15.61 -13.87
CA ARG A 464 20.58 -15.55 -15.31
C ARG A 464 22.05 -15.83 -15.59
N GLY A 465 22.33 -16.38 -16.77
CA GLY A 465 23.69 -16.67 -17.25
C GLY A 465 24.14 -18.11 -16.98
N GLU A 466 23.48 -18.81 -16.07
CA GLU A 466 23.66 -20.25 -15.87
C GLU A 466 22.75 -21.03 -16.85
N SER A 467 23.31 -22.00 -17.57
CA SER A 467 22.55 -22.78 -18.58
C SER A 467 21.38 -23.56 -17.98
N ALA A 468 21.48 -23.95 -16.70
CA ALA A 468 20.41 -24.61 -15.96
C ALA A 468 19.15 -23.74 -15.84
N PHE A 469 19.29 -22.41 -15.85
CA PHE A 469 18.19 -21.46 -15.66
C PHE A 469 17.66 -20.84 -16.95
N ALA A 470 17.92 -21.45 -18.12
CA ALA A 470 17.38 -20.96 -19.40
C ALA A 470 15.83 -20.90 -19.41
N TRP A 471 15.16 -21.69 -18.58
CA TRP A 471 13.71 -21.68 -18.39
C TRP A 471 13.21 -20.41 -17.67
N VAL A 472 14.04 -19.76 -16.83
CA VAL A 472 13.68 -18.54 -16.09
C VAL A 472 13.28 -17.43 -17.05
N ASP A 473 14.02 -17.27 -18.15
CA ASP A 473 13.72 -16.24 -19.15
C ASP A 473 12.40 -16.47 -19.90
N LYS A 474 12.04 -17.74 -20.10
CA LYS A 474 10.76 -18.11 -20.69
C LYS A 474 9.64 -17.82 -19.70
N TRP A 475 9.75 -18.29 -18.45
CA TRP A 475 8.75 -18.06 -17.41
C TRP A 475 8.54 -16.56 -17.14
N VAL A 476 9.61 -15.81 -16.87
CA VAL A 476 9.53 -14.35 -16.66
C VAL A 476 8.96 -13.68 -17.89
N GLY A 477 9.32 -14.12 -19.11
CA GLY A 477 8.76 -13.58 -20.35
C GLY A 477 7.24 -13.67 -20.43
N GLN A 478 6.66 -14.82 -20.06
CA GLN A 478 5.21 -15.04 -20.06
C GLN A 478 4.50 -14.16 -19.03
N VAL A 479 5.01 -14.08 -17.79
CA VAL A 479 4.42 -13.25 -16.73
C VAL A 479 4.61 -11.75 -17.01
N ALA A 480 5.72 -11.37 -17.62
CA ALA A 480 6.02 -10.00 -18.03
C ALA A 480 5.10 -9.51 -19.16
N ALA A 481 4.75 -10.38 -20.12
CA ALA A 481 3.84 -10.02 -21.21
C ALA A 481 2.48 -9.53 -20.69
N ILE A 482 1.96 -10.14 -19.62
CA ILE A 482 0.74 -9.68 -18.93
C ILE A 482 0.89 -8.24 -18.43
N SER A 483 2.06 -7.91 -17.87
CA SER A 483 2.34 -6.56 -17.37
C SER A 483 2.51 -5.57 -18.53
N ALA A 484 3.16 -5.98 -19.62
CA ALA A 484 3.35 -5.17 -20.82
C ALA A 484 2.02 -4.74 -21.43
N GLU A 485 1.16 -5.73 -21.67
CA GLU A 485 -0.10 -5.54 -22.38
C GLU A 485 -1.18 -4.98 -21.47
N GLY A 486 -1.16 -5.32 -20.18
CA GLY A 486 -2.23 -4.97 -19.26
C GLY A 486 -2.12 -3.58 -18.64
N ILE A 487 -0.91 -3.04 -18.45
CA ILE A 487 -0.71 -1.73 -17.81
C ILE A 487 -0.68 -0.57 -18.84
N CYS A 488 -1.33 -0.74 -19.99
CA CYS A 488 -1.51 0.34 -20.96
C CYS A 488 -2.51 1.38 -20.43
N THR A 489 -2.20 2.68 -20.60
CA THR A 489 -3.14 3.77 -20.26
C THR A 489 -4.40 3.72 -21.11
N ASP A 490 -4.27 3.33 -22.39
CA ASP A 490 -5.40 3.06 -23.28
C ASP A 490 -6.07 1.72 -22.91
N PRO A 491 -7.29 1.74 -22.35
CA PRO A 491 -8.02 0.51 -22.02
C PRO A 491 -8.38 -0.33 -23.25
N CYS A 492 -8.45 0.25 -24.45
CA CYS A 492 -8.77 -0.47 -25.68
C CYS A 492 -7.62 -1.36 -26.14
N SER A 493 -6.38 -0.92 -25.87
CA SER A 493 -5.14 -1.61 -26.22
C SER A 493 -4.73 -2.72 -25.25
N ARG A 494 -5.38 -2.80 -24.08
CA ARG A 494 -5.10 -3.87 -23.10
C ARG A 494 -5.49 -5.25 -23.64
N CYS A 495 -4.79 -6.31 -23.25
CA CYS A 495 -5.13 -7.70 -23.59
C CYS A 495 -6.42 -8.18 -22.90
N ALA A 496 -6.96 -9.34 -23.25
CA ALA A 496 -8.15 -9.93 -22.58
C ALA A 496 -7.76 -10.73 -21.35
N MET A 497 -8.68 -10.94 -20.41
CA MET A 497 -8.42 -11.79 -19.25
C MET A 497 -8.16 -13.24 -19.67
N ALA A 498 -8.74 -13.68 -20.80
CA ALA A 498 -8.42 -14.95 -21.42
C ALA A 498 -6.94 -15.05 -21.85
N ASP A 499 -6.37 -13.96 -22.38
CA ASP A 499 -4.96 -13.90 -22.77
C ASP A 499 -4.05 -13.92 -21.53
N VAL A 500 -4.46 -13.24 -20.46
CA VAL A 500 -3.78 -13.30 -19.14
C VAL A 500 -3.71 -14.74 -18.64
N ILE A 501 -4.84 -15.46 -18.62
CA ILE A 501 -4.90 -16.86 -18.20
C ILE A 501 -4.05 -17.75 -19.12
N SER A 502 -4.09 -17.50 -20.43
CA SER A 502 -3.26 -18.24 -21.40
C SER A 502 -1.77 -18.08 -21.11
N ASN A 503 -1.30 -16.85 -20.88
CA ASN A 503 0.09 -16.56 -20.51
C ASN A 503 0.49 -17.23 -19.18
N LEU A 504 -0.38 -17.20 -18.16
CA LEU A 504 -0.13 -17.88 -16.88
C LEU A 504 -0.06 -19.41 -17.04
N ARG A 505 -0.89 -19.99 -17.91
CA ARG A 505 -0.84 -21.42 -18.21
C ARG A 505 0.43 -21.80 -18.97
N ALA A 506 0.84 -20.99 -19.95
CA ALA A 506 2.10 -21.17 -20.67
C ALA A 506 3.31 -21.08 -19.71
N ALA A 507 3.30 -20.11 -18.79
CA ALA A 507 4.29 -19.99 -17.73
C ALA A 507 4.35 -21.25 -16.86
N ARG A 508 3.19 -21.80 -16.45
CA ARG A 508 3.14 -23.08 -15.71
C ARG A 508 3.70 -24.24 -16.52
N THR A 509 3.38 -24.34 -17.81
CA THR A 509 3.91 -25.39 -18.68
C THR A 509 5.43 -25.36 -18.72
N VAL A 510 6.06 -24.18 -18.80
CA VAL A 510 7.53 -24.05 -18.72
C VAL A 510 8.08 -24.66 -17.43
N LEU A 511 7.44 -24.42 -16.28
CA LEU A 511 7.86 -24.99 -14.99
C LEU A 511 7.67 -26.51 -14.94
N GLN A 512 6.57 -27.03 -15.50
CA GLN A 512 6.27 -28.46 -15.53
C GLN A 512 7.26 -29.23 -16.43
N GLU A 513 7.55 -28.70 -17.62
CA GLU A 513 8.54 -29.28 -18.54
C GLU A 513 9.94 -29.28 -17.92
N THR A 514 10.31 -28.19 -17.24
CA THR A 514 11.60 -28.10 -16.52
C THR A 514 11.68 -29.14 -15.42
N LYS A 515 10.63 -29.27 -14.61
CA LYS A 515 10.55 -30.29 -13.55
C LYS A 515 10.70 -31.71 -14.12
N ALA A 516 9.98 -32.03 -15.20
CA ALA A 516 10.06 -33.34 -15.83
C ALA A 516 11.49 -33.65 -16.35
N ALA A 517 12.15 -32.68 -16.99
CA ALA A 517 13.52 -32.85 -17.46
C ALA A 517 14.53 -33.07 -16.31
N MET A 518 14.31 -32.44 -15.16
CA MET A 518 15.12 -32.68 -13.95
C MET A 518 14.87 -34.06 -13.34
N ASP A 519 13.64 -34.57 -13.41
CA ASP A 519 13.30 -35.89 -12.89
C ASP A 519 13.90 -37.01 -13.79
N ASP A 520 13.91 -36.82 -15.11
CA ASP A 520 14.50 -37.76 -16.09
C ASP A 520 16.03 -37.85 -16.02
N THR A 521 16.72 -36.77 -15.68
CA THR A 521 18.19 -36.73 -15.60
C THR A 521 18.74 -37.32 -14.31
N THR A 522 17.95 -37.36 -13.25
CA THR A 522 18.30 -38.12 -12.04
C THR A 522 18.04 -39.61 -12.26
N ALA A 523 19.11 -40.40 -12.38
CA ALA A 523 19.07 -41.83 -12.10
C ALA A 523 18.33 -42.07 -10.76
N PRO A 524 17.65 -43.21 -10.56
CA PRO A 524 16.84 -43.47 -9.37
C PRO A 524 17.71 -43.40 -8.11
N SER A 525 17.82 -42.22 -7.54
CA SER A 525 18.37 -41.99 -6.22
C SER A 525 17.43 -42.64 -5.22
N PRO A 526 17.96 -43.18 -4.10
CA PRO A 526 17.14 -43.72 -3.03
C PRO A 526 16.08 -42.68 -2.64
N PRO A 527 14.85 -43.12 -2.27
CA PRO A 527 13.75 -42.22 -2.01
C PRO A 527 14.21 -41.11 -1.07
N LEU A 528 14.13 -39.86 -1.54
CA LEU A 528 14.29 -38.70 -0.68
C LEU A 528 13.41 -38.93 0.56
N PRO A 529 13.88 -38.62 1.77
CA PRO A 529 13.02 -38.66 2.95
C PRO A 529 11.77 -37.86 2.56
N SER A 530 10.61 -38.51 2.61
CA SER A 530 9.34 -37.84 2.37
C SER A 530 9.38 -36.61 3.27
N TYR A 531 9.51 -35.42 2.67
CA TYR A 531 9.27 -34.21 3.41
C TYR A 531 7.87 -34.39 3.92
N HIS A 532 7.76 -34.69 5.22
CA HIS A 532 6.50 -34.61 5.90
C HIS A 532 5.98 -33.25 5.48
N ARG A 533 4.86 -33.26 4.74
CA ARG A 533 3.81 -32.27 4.90
C ARG A 533 3.94 -31.82 6.34
N ILE A 534 4.39 -30.59 6.58
CA ILE A 534 4.31 -30.01 7.92
C ILE A 534 2.82 -30.06 8.18
N SER A 535 2.43 -31.14 8.85
CA SER A 535 1.06 -31.54 9.04
C SER A 535 0.58 -30.59 10.09
N MET A 536 0.10 -29.44 9.65
CA MET A 536 -0.69 -28.54 10.47
C MET A 536 -2.05 -29.21 10.71
N VAL A 537 -2.04 -30.34 11.39
CA VAL A 537 -3.20 -30.77 12.17
C VAL A 537 -3.05 -29.98 13.47
N PRO A 538 -3.97 -29.05 13.79
CA PRO A 538 -4.01 -28.44 15.11
C PRO A 538 -4.04 -29.57 16.14
N ALA A 539 -3.27 -29.44 17.22
CA ALA A 539 -3.32 -30.37 18.35
C ALA A 539 -4.79 -30.69 18.67
N GLU A 540 -5.16 -31.97 18.62
CA GLU A 540 -6.53 -32.41 18.83
C GLU A 540 -7.05 -31.82 20.13
N LEU A 541 -8.09 -30.98 20.02
CA LEU A 541 -8.96 -30.69 21.15
C LEU A 541 -9.53 -32.03 21.66
N PRO A 542 -9.63 -32.23 22.99
CA PRO A 542 -10.12 -33.48 23.54
C PRO A 542 -11.52 -33.77 23.00
N ARG A 543 -11.65 -34.86 22.25
CA ARG A 543 -12.93 -35.39 21.80
C ARG A 543 -13.73 -35.78 23.04
N GLY A 544 -14.77 -35.01 23.34
CA GLY A 544 -15.85 -35.49 24.21
C GLY A 544 -16.61 -36.57 23.47
N ASP A 545 -16.73 -37.74 24.10
CA ASP A 545 -17.52 -38.86 23.62
C ASP A 545 -18.96 -38.41 23.40
N VAL A 546 -19.39 -38.38 22.13
CA VAL A 546 -20.80 -38.30 21.76
C VAL A 546 -21.11 -39.57 20.98
N GLU A 547 -21.99 -40.38 21.57
CA GLU A 547 -22.50 -41.63 21.02
C GLU A 547 -23.09 -41.40 19.62
N ALA A 548 -22.55 -42.16 18.65
CA ALA A 548 -23.09 -42.25 17.31
C ALA A 548 -24.41 -43.03 17.34
N THR A 549 -25.49 -42.39 16.93
CA THR A 549 -26.70 -43.08 16.49
C THR A 549 -26.65 -43.19 14.97
N GLU A 550 -26.62 -44.44 14.49
CA GLU A 550 -26.79 -44.81 13.09
C GLU A 550 -28.22 -44.51 12.63
N GLU A 551 -28.40 -43.78 11.53
CA GLU A 551 -29.62 -43.91 10.73
C GLU A 551 -29.36 -43.71 9.22
N VAL A 552 -29.30 -44.86 8.57
CA VAL A 552 -29.70 -45.29 7.22
C VAL A 552 -30.16 -44.24 6.19
N ASN A 553 -29.52 -44.35 5.01
CA ASN A 553 -29.90 -43.85 3.69
C ASN A 553 -31.40 -43.96 3.33
N ALA A 554 -31.94 -42.89 2.72
CA ALA A 554 -32.95 -43.02 1.67
C ALA A 554 -32.86 -41.86 0.67
N ALA A 555 -32.60 -42.21 -0.59
CA ALA A 555 -32.66 -41.33 -1.74
C ALA A 555 -34.12 -40.97 -2.10
N SER A 556 -34.36 -39.77 -2.63
CA SER A 556 -35.31 -39.60 -3.75
C SER A 556 -35.23 -38.22 -4.40
N SER A 557 -35.26 -38.26 -5.73
CA SER A 557 -35.47 -37.19 -6.69
C SER A 557 -36.73 -36.36 -6.44
N PHE A 558 -36.69 -35.05 -6.73
CA PHE A 558 -37.80 -34.36 -7.40
C PHE A 558 -37.29 -33.10 -8.12
N ALA A 559 -37.53 -33.07 -9.43
CA ALA A 559 -37.56 -31.86 -10.23
C ALA A 559 -38.99 -31.30 -10.20
N ALA A 560 -39.15 -29.97 -10.09
CA ALA A 560 -40.19 -29.21 -10.78
C ALA A 560 -40.09 -27.70 -10.46
N GLU A 561 -40.02 -26.93 -11.54
CA GLU A 561 -40.58 -25.60 -11.81
C GLU A 561 -41.34 -24.85 -10.69
N ALA A 562 -40.98 -23.58 -10.52
CA ALA A 562 -41.95 -22.49 -10.42
C ALA A 562 -41.29 -21.16 -10.82
N SER A 563 -41.66 -20.64 -11.99
CA SER A 563 -41.44 -19.24 -12.38
C SER A 563 -42.45 -18.33 -11.66
N PRO A 564 -42.08 -17.15 -11.15
CA PRO A 564 -43.06 -16.17 -10.71
C PRO A 564 -43.51 -15.28 -11.87
N THR A 565 -44.82 -15.29 -12.12
CA THR A 565 -45.59 -14.36 -12.95
C THR A 565 -45.48 -12.93 -12.40
N PRO A 566 -45.34 -11.88 -13.25
CA PRO A 566 -45.27 -10.50 -12.79
C PRO A 566 -46.67 -9.92 -12.56
N THR A 567 -46.89 -9.35 -11.39
CA THR A 567 -48.09 -8.56 -11.05
C THR A 567 -48.07 -7.21 -11.77
N GLN A 568 -49.14 -6.90 -12.47
CA GLN A 568 -49.37 -5.60 -13.12
C GLN A 568 -50.04 -4.58 -12.17
N GLY A 569 -49.60 -3.33 -12.29
CA GLY A 569 -50.40 -2.10 -12.13
C GLY A 569 -50.21 -1.29 -10.82
N PRO A 570 -50.50 0.03 -10.79
CA PRO A 570 -50.96 0.91 -11.86
C PRO A 570 -50.18 2.24 -12.03
N THR A 571 -50.62 2.96 -13.04
CA THR A 571 -50.24 4.24 -13.66
C THR A 571 -50.39 5.53 -12.85
N ALA A 572 -49.53 6.49 -13.21
CA ALA A 572 -49.74 7.93 -13.47
C ALA A 572 -49.87 8.97 -12.34
N GLY A 573 -49.12 10.06 -12.54
CA GLY A 573 -49.13 11.36 -11.88
C GLY A 573 -47.69 11.91 -11.91
N GLY A 574 -47.27 12.89 -12.72
CA GLY A 574 -47.98 14.05 -13.24
C GLY A 574 -47.68 15.26 -12.36
N GLY A 575 -46.51 15.89 -12.54
CA GLY A 575 -46.12 17.10 -11.79
C GLY A 575 -44.97 17.81 -12.51
N HIS A 576 -45.31 18.92 -13.19
CA HIS A 576 -44.42 19.98 -13.61
C HIS A 576 -43.88 20.70 -12.37
N ASP A 577 -42.61 21.13 -12.40
CA ASP A 577 -42.17 22.34 -11.71
C ASP A 577 -41.04 22.99 -12.52
N GLU A 578 -41.29 24.24 -12.89
CA GLU A 578 -40.36 25.19 -13.49
C GLU A 578 -39.45 25.75 -12.38
N ILE A 579 -38.17 25.94 -12.67
CA ILE A 579 -37.25 26.72 -11.82
C ILE A 579 -36.58 27.76 -12.72
N GLU A 580 -37.04 29.00 -12.59
CA GLU A 580 -36.26 30.19 -12.86
C GLU A 580 -35.52 30.57 -11.56
N ASP A 581 -34.26 31.00 -11.67
CA ASP A 581 -33.81 32.21 -10.97
C ASP A 581 -32.43 32.67 -11.48
N ASP A 582 -32.43 33.91 -11.93
CA ASP A 582 -31.27 34.78 -12.18
C ASP A 582 -30.64 35.22 -10.84
N ASN A 583 -29.32 35.43 -10.82
CA ASN A 583 -28.74 36.73 -10.44
C ASN A 583 -27.20 36.74 -10.49
N ALA A 584 -26.68 37.73 -11.20
CA ALA A 584 -25.28 38.14 -11.24
C ALA A 584 -25.02 39.27 -10.22
N ALA A 585 -23.82 39.30 -9.64
CA ALA A 585 -23.28 40.51 -9.01
C ALA A 585 -21.76 40.60 -9.26
N VAL A 586 -21.38 41.72 -9.87
CA VAL A 586 -20.02 42.19 -10.19
C VAL A 586 -19.49 42.99 -9.01
N VAL A 587 -18.21 42.82 -8.65
CA VAL A 587 -17.51 43.75 -7.74
C VAL A 587 -16.09 44.06 -8.25
N ASP A 588 -15.99 45.29 -8.75
CA ASP A 588 -14.97 46.35 -8.67
C ASP A 588 -13.53 46.05 -8.18
N GLU A 589 -12.55 46.51 -8.98
CA GLU A 589 -11.10 46.51 -8.70
C GLU A 589 -10.63 47.86 -8.12
N GLY A 590 -9.74 47.83 -7.13
CA GLY A 590 -9.05 49.00 -6.59
C GLY A 590 -7.54 49.01 -6.93
N PRO A 591 -6.88 50.19 -7.02
CA PRO A 591 -5.57 50.36 -7.64
C PRO A 591 -4.38 50.10 -6.69
N PRO A 592 -3.14 49.91 -7.22
CA PRO A 592 -1.99 49.48 -6.43
C PRO A 592 -1.21 50.67 -5.85
N PRO A 593 -0.53 50.54 -4.69
CA PRO A 593 0.38 51.55 -4.21
C PRO A 593 1.87 51.24 -4.49
N ALA A 594 2.52 52.32 -4.94
CA ALA A 594 3.93 52.72 -4.99
C ALA A 594 5.06 51.82 -4.41
N GLN A 595 6.12 51.70 -5.22
CA GLN A 595 7.45 51.18 -4.89
C GLN A 595 8.30 52.18 -4.08
N LEU A 596 9.08 51.69 -3.12
CA LEU A 596 10.22 52.34 -2.45
C LEU A 596 11.21 51.27 -1.94
N PRO A 597 12.47 51.62 -1.60
CA PRO A 597 13.67 51.22 -2.33
C PRO A 597 14.32 49.92 -1.84
N GLU A 598 15.04 49.27 -2.76
CA GLU A 598 15.88 48.09 -2.54
C GLU A 598 16.94 48.31 -1.45
N ILE A 599 16.96 47.42 -0.44
CA ILE A 599 18.09 47.21 0.46
C ILE A 599 18.57 45.78 0.25
N THR A 600 19.79 45.63 -0.25
CA THR A 600 20.44 44.36 -0.54
C THR A 600 20.90 43.67 0.76
N PRO A 601 20.47 42.44 1.08
CA PRO A 601 20.98 41.68 2.22
C PRO A 601 22.16 40.79 1.80
N HIS A 602 23.20 40.79 2.64
CA HIS A 602 24.38 39.94 2.51
C HIS A 602 24.05 38.44 2.72
N HIS A 603 24.43 37.59 1.76
CA HIS A 603 24.38 36.13 1.87
C HIS A 603 25.35 35.61 2.94
N VAL A 604 24.85 34.83 3.90
CA VAL A 604 25.68 34.01 4.80
C VAL A 604 26.07 32.74 4.04
N GLY A 605 27.36 32.55 3.79
CA GLY A 605 27.89 31.38 3.09
C GLY A 605 27.80 30.10 3.93
N PHE A 606 27.40 29.00 3.30
CA PHE A 606 27.50 27.66 3.86
C PHE A 606 28.97 27.23 3.97
N PRO A 607 29.35 26.40 4.97
CA PRO A 607 30.72 25.91 5.11
C PRO A 607 31.10 25.01 3.92
N ALA A 608 32.35 25.14 3.47
CA ALA A 608 32.86 24.61 2.21
C ALA A 608 33.18 23.10 2.17
N GLN A 609 32.87 22.32 3.22
CA GLN A 609 33.18 20.88 3.24
C GLN A 609 32.07 20.04 3.87
N PRO A 610 31.72 18.88 3.26
CA PRO A 610 30.77 17.96 3.84
C PRO A 610 31.34 17.30 5.11
N PRO A 611 30.51 17.06 6.15
CA PRO A 611 30.97 16.41 7.37
C PRO A 611 31.41 14.94 7.15
N PRO A 612 32.23 14.36 8.05
CA PRO A 612 32.66 12.95 7.96
C PRO A 612 31.49 11.97 8.09
N THR A 613 31.60 10.74 7.59
CA THR A 613 30.60 9.66 7.78
C THR A 613 30.69 9.04 9.19
N PRO A 614 29.57 8.54 9.76
CA PRO A 614 29.60 7.91 11.08
C PRO A 614 30.40 6.60 11.06
N PRO A 615 31.20 6.31 12.11
CA PRO A 615 31.91 5.02 12.24
C PRO A 615 30.93 3.87 12.59
N PRO A 616 31.35 2.59 12.49
CA PRO A 616 30.54 1.46 12.94
C PRO A 616 30.32 1.51 14.46
N PRO A 617 29.14 1.09 14.97
CA PRO A 617 28.83 1.10 16.40
C PRO A 617 29.86 0.27 17.19
N PRO A 618 30.26 0.73 18.40
CA PRO A 618 31.21 0.00 19.22
C PRO A 618 30.66 -1.38 19.59
N ALA A 619 31.49 -2.43 19.49
CA ALA A 619 31.13 -3.77 19.93
C ALA A 619 30.76 -3.75 21.43
N THR A 620 29.65 -4.39 21.79
CA THR A 620 29.10 -4.37 23.15
C THR A 620 29.95 -5.23 24.09
N THR A 621 31.14 -4.76 24.48
CA THR A 621 31.95 -5.40 25.52
C THR A 621 31.44 -5.00 26.90
N ALA A 622 31.23 -5.98 27.77
CA ALA A 622 30.61 -5.90 29.10
C ALA A 622 31.39 -5.10 30.17
N ALA A 623 32.18 -4.10 29.78
CA ALA A 623 32.76 -3.13 30.71
C ALA A 623 31.71 -2.06 31.03
N ALA A 624 31.54 -1.74 32.32
CA ALA A 624 30.64 -0.67 32.76
C ALA A 624 30.95 0.62 31.98
N PRO A 625 29.96 1.23 31.30
CA PRO A 625 30.22 2.42 30.51
C PRO A 625 30.74 3.54 31.42
N PRO A 626 31.72 4.35 30.97
CA PRO A 626 32.13 5.53 31.70
C PRO A 626 30.90 6.42 31.97
N PRO A 627 30.88 7.20 33.07
CA PRO A 627 29.74 8.04 33.41
C PRO A 627 29.36 8.92 32.21
N ILE A 628 28.20 8.63 31.63
CA ILE A 628 27.68 9.29 30.43
C ILE A 628 27.37 10.73 30.81
N LEU A 629 28.05 11.67 30.16
CA LEU A 629 27.64 13.07 30.19
C LEU A 629 26.26 13.15 29.55
N ILE A 630 25.27 13.62 30.32
CA ILE A 630 23.94 13.86 29.79
C ILE A 630 23.97 15.30 29.22
N PRO A 631 24.03 15.49 27.88
CA PRO A 631 23.87 16.81 27.30
C PRO A 631 22.54 17.42 27.73
N MET A 632 22.56 18.70 28.08
CA MET A 632 21.36 19.44 28.44
C MET A 632 21.01 20.41 27.32
N THR A 633 19.73 20.55 27.01
CA THR A 633 19.21 21.51 26.03
C THR A 633 18.10 22.34 26.66
N VAL A 634 17.80 23.48 26.07
CA VAL A 634 16.72 24.35 26.54
C VAL A 634 15.38 23.74 26.10
N ASP A 635 14.42 23.63 27.02
CA ASP A 635 13.08 23.14 26.68
C ASP A 635 12.41 24.11 25.69
N PRO A 636 11.99 23.66 24.49
CA PRO A 636 11.36 24.54 23.51
C PRO A 636 10.06 25.17 24.02
N ASN A 637 9.43 24.60 25.05
CA ASN A 637 8.21 25.14 25.67
C ASN A 637 8.51 26.04 26.88
N ASP A 638 9.73 26.00 27.43
CA ASP A 638 10.15 26.80 28.57
C ASP A 638 11.65 27.15 28.48
N PRO A 639 12.00 28.35 27.99
CA PRO A 639 13.39 28.73 27.76
C PRO A 639 14.23 28.83 29.05
N THR A 640 13.60 28.76 30.22
CA THR A 640 14.27 28.80 31.53
C THR A 640 14.65 27.41 32.04
N ARG A 641 14.12 26.35 31.41
CA ARG A 641 14.30 24.96 31.83
C ARG A 641 15.32 24.25 30.95
N LEU A 642 16.29 23.59 31.58
CA LEU A 642 17.19 22.65 30.91
C LEU A 642 16.65 21.22 31.04
N ILE A 643 16.58 20.49 29.94
CA ILE A 643 16.18 19.08 29.89
C ILE A 643 17.27 18.24 29.23
N PRO A 644 17.38 16.94 29.55
CA PRO A 644 18.28 16.04 28.86
C PRO A 644 18.00 16.00 27.35
N ALA A 645 19.03 16.21 26.52
CA ALA A 645 18.86 16.32 25.08
C ALA A 645 18.35 15.03 24.42
N HIS A 646 18.52 13.86 25.07
CA HIS A 646 17.99 12.59 24.59
C HIS A 646 16.47 12.43 24.83
N GLU A 647 15.86 13.23 25.70
CA GLU A 647 14.41 13.27 25.91
C GLU A 647 13.69 14.03 24.80
N LEU A 648 14.40 14.89 24.05
CA LEU A 648 13.86 15.51 22.85
C LEU A 648 13.99 14.59 21.63
N PRO A 649 12.97 14.44 20.79
CA PRO A 649 13.15 13.82 19.48
C PRO A 649 14.08 14.67 18.59
N TYR A 650 14.74 14.05 17.61
CA TYR A 650 15.44 14.82 16.57
C TYR A 650 14.44 15.35 15.54
N THR A 651 14.51 16.64 15.25
CA THR A 651 13.70 17.26 14.20
C THR A 651 14.50 17.27 12.89
N PRO A 652 13.95 16.80 11.77
CA PRO A 652 14.60 16.90 10.45
C PRO A 652 15.04 18.35 10.16
N GLY A 653 16.28 18.53 9.70
CA GLY A 653 16.83 19.84 9.33
C GLY A 653 17.28 20.76 10.48
N GLN A 654 17.10 20.38 11.76
CA GLN A 654 17.44 21.26 12.90
C GLN A 654 18.34 20.59 13.94
N ALA A 655 19.58 21.05 14.09
CA ALA A 655 20.47 20.54 15.13
C ALA A 655 19.94 20.89 16.52
N LYS A 656 20.11 19.98 17.49
CA LYS A 656 19.84 20.31 18.90
C LYS A 656 20.99 21.16 19.42
N LEU A 657 20.68 22.28 20.07
CA LEU A 657 21.67 23.06 20.78
C LEU A 657 21.80 22.52 22.20
N VAL A 658 22.97 22.00 22.54
CA VAL A 658 23.24 21.42 23.85
C VAL A 658 24.38 22.15 24.54
N THR A 659 24.29 22.24 25.86
CA THR A 659 25.39 22.62 26.74
C THR A 659 25.89 21.38 27.47
N VAL A 660 27.20 21.33 27.70
CA VAL A 660 27.85 20.23 28.43
C VAL A 660 28.73 20.86 29.49
N GLY A 661 28.38 20.61 30.76
CA GLY A 661 28.88 21.37 31.91
C GLY A 661 30.41 21.34 32.08
N GLY A 662 31.10 22.28 31.44
CA GLY A 662 32.51 22.63 31.67
C GLY A 662 33.56 21.59 31.27
N ARG A 663 33.17 20.47 30.64
CA ARG A 663 34.13 19.47 30.16
C ARG A 663 34.52 19.73 28.71
N PRO A 664 35.82 19.62 28.36
CA PRO A 664 36.24 19.71 26.97
C PRO A 664 35.63 18.54 26.19
N ILE A 665 34.88 18.86 25.13
CA ILE A 665 34.40 17.90 24.14
C ILE A 665 35.16 18.14 22.85
N HIS A 666 35.52 17.06 22.18
CA HIS A 666 36.02 17.09 20.82
C HIS A 666 34.86 16.93 19.86
N GLY A 667 34.77 17.79 18.84
CA GLY A 667 33.77 17.63 17.78
C GLY A 667 33.99 16.34 16.99
N GLY A 668 32.92 15.84 16.36
CA GLY A 668 32.94 14.60 15.60
C GLY A 668 31.78 13.67 15.95
N TRP A 669 31.89 12.40 15.52
CA TRP A 669 30.89 11.38 15.78
C TRP A 669 31.06 10.80 17.17
N VAL A 670 29.98 10.82 17.95
CA VAL A 670 29.88 10.28 19.31
C VAL A 670 28.75 9.27 19.35
N TRP A 671 29.01 8.07 19.84
CA TRP A 671 27.98 7.06 20.04
C TRP A 671 27.19 7.41 21.29
N ASN A 672 25.89 7.63 21.17
CA ASN A 672 25.02 7.86 22.32
C ASN A 672 24.42 6.52 22.78
N PRO A 673 24.88 5.98 23.93
CA PRO A 673 24.42 4.68 24.42
C PRO A 673 22.99 4.71 24.98
N ILE A 674 22.42 5.88 25.25
CA ILE A 674 21.07 6.02 25.83
C ILE A 674 20.00 5.73 24.78
N ASN A 675 20.21 6.22 23.56
CA ASN A 675 19.26 6.06 22.45
C ASN A 675 19.79 5.12 21.34
N GLY A 676 21.02 4.62 21.47
CA GLY A 676 21.61 3.66 20.54
C GLY A 676 21.85 4.24 19.14
N VAL A 677 22.18 5.53 19.03
CA VAL A 677 22.47 6.18 17.75
C VAL A 677 23.79 6.95 17.75
N TRP A 678 24.42 7.06 16.58
CA TRP A 678 25.53 7.97 16.35
C TRP A 678 25.04 9.42 16.28
N GLU A 679 25.72 10.30 16.98
CA GLU A 679 25.49 11.74 16.99
C GLU A 679 26.71 12.48 16.43
N LEU A 680 26.51 13.43 15.54
CA LEU A 680 27.54 14.37 15.10
C LEU A 680 27.48 15.61 15.97
N TRP A 681 28.60 15.90 16.64
CA TRP A 681 28.78 17.02 17.54
C TRP A 681 29.67 18.07 16.89
N GLN A 682 29.17 19.30 16.79
CA GLN A 682 29.92 20.43 16.26
C GLN A 682 29.76 21.66 17.17
N PRO A 683 30.79 22.48 17.38
CA PRO A 683 30.61 23.76 18.05
C PRO A 683 29.60 24.60 17.27
N SER A 684 28.62 25.21 17.95
CA SER A 684 27.64 26.04 17.26
C SER A 684 28.30 27.31 16.73
N SER A 685 28.15 27.58 15.45
CA SER A 685 28.63 28.82 14.83
C SER A 685 27.74 30.01 15.18
N SER A 686 26.49 29.74 15.56
CA SER A 686 25.49 30.76 15.89
C SER A 686 25.40 31.06 17.39
N HIS A 687 25.80 30.12 18.24
CA HIS A 687 25.69 30.25 19.71
C HIS A 687 27.01 29.87 20.40
N PRO A 688 27.93 30.83 20.65
CA PRO A 688 29.20 30.56 21.30
C PRO A 688 29.03 29.84 22.64
N GLY A 689 29.75 28.74 22.83
CA GLY A 689 29.68 27.92 24.05
C GLY A 689 28.62 26.81 24.03
N LEU A 690 27.81 26.71 22.97
CA LEU A 690 26.90 25.59 22.74
C LEU A 690 27.42 24.64 21.66
N TRP A 691 26.89 23.41 21.66
CA TRP A 691 27.15 22.38 20.67
C TRP A 691 25.90 22.08 19.86
N GLU A 692 26.05 22.00 18.54
CA GLU A 692 25.05 21.48 17.63
C GLU A 692 25.19 19.96 17.54
N VAL A 693 24.14 19.26 17.94
CA VAL A 693 24.08 17.79 17.96
C VAL A 693 23.02 17.31 16.99
N ARG A 694 23.45 16.48 16.02
CA ARG A 694 22.58 15.87 15.00
C ARG A 694 22.69 14.35 15.07
N SER A 695 21.60 13.62 14.92
CA SER A 695 21.71 12.16 14.73
C SER A 695 22.27 11.83 13.35
N ALA A 696 22.87 10.65 13.18
CA ALA A 696 23.33 10.17 11.88
C ALA A 696 22.24 10.16 10.81
N LYS A 697 21.01 9.79 11.19
CA LYS A 697 19.84 9.82 10.30
C LYS A 697 19.48 11.24 9.88
N GLN A 698 19.58 12.19 10.80
CA GLN A 698 19.30 13.60 10.54
C GLN A 698 20.39 14.26 9.67
N ASP A 699 21.67 13.95 9.91
CA ASP A 699 22.78 14.47 9.12
C ASP A 699 22.71 13.99 7.66
N LEU A 700 22.34 12.71 7.44
CA LEU A 700 22.06 12.17 6.10
C LEU A 700 20.94 12.93 5.39
N SER A 701 19.84 13.22 6.11
CA SER A 701 18.73 14.02 5.57
C SER A 701 19.16 15.44 5.20
N MET A 702 20.03 16.07 5.99
CA MET A 702 20.53 17.42 5.70
C MET A 702 21.53 17.45 4.54
N ARG A 703 22.42 16.46 4.42
CA ARG A 703 23.30 16.32 3.24
C ARG A 703 22.48 16.20 1.96
N TRP A 704 21.38 15.46 2.02
CA TRP A 704 20.47 15.32 0.90
C TRP A 704 19.79 16.64 0.53
N GLN A 705 19.34 17.42 1.53
CA GLN A 705 18.78 18.76 1.33
C GLN A 705 19.80 19.74 0.73
N TRP A 706 21.04 19.69 1.20
CA TRP A 706 22.14 20.48 0.64
C TRP A 706 22.42 20.12 -0.82
N LEU A 707 22.52 18.83 -1.12
CA LEU A 707 22.73 18.33 -2.48
C LEU A 707 21.58 18.74 -3.42
N THR A 708 20.33 18.63 -2.96
CA THR A 708 19.16 19.07 -3.75
C THR A 708 19.11 20.58 -3.94
N ALA A 709 19.54 21.39 -2.95
CA ALA A 709 19.64 22.83 -3.09
C ALA A 709 20.76 23.24 -4.08
N GLU A 710 21.90 22.53 -4.07
CA GLU A 710 23.01 22.77 -5.00
C GLU A 710 22.64 22.34 -6.43
N ILE A 711 21.90 21.24 -6.60
CA ILE A 711 21.33 20.81 -7.89
C ILE A 711 20.38 21.89 -8.45
N LYS A 712 19.52 22.48 -7.60
CA LYS A 712 18.59 23.55 -7.99
C LYS A 712 19.29 24.87 -8.34
N GLY A 713 20.46 25.14 -7.75
CA GLY A 713 21.20 26.40 -7.94
C GLY A 713 22.29 26.38 -9.01
N GLY A 714 22.88 25.22 -9.31
CA GLY A 714 24.05 25.11 -10.19
C GLY A 714 23.95 24.07 -11.31
N GLY A 715 22.79 23.42 -11.45
CA GLY A 715 22.61 22.28 -12.36
C GLY A 715 23.20 20.99 -11.79
N ALA A 716 22.60 19.84 -12.15
CA ALA A 716 22.96 18.53 -11.61
C ALA A 716 24.45 18.18 -11.81
N GLU A 717 25.02 18.56 -12.95
CA GLU A 717 26.42 18.26 -13.30
C GLU A 717 27.43 18.96 -12.38
N THR A 718 27.16 20.20 -11.95
CA THR A 718 28.05 20.98 -11.08
C THR A 718 28.03 20.45 -9.65
N ALA A 719 26.83 20.14 -9.13
CA ALA A 719 26.66 19.55 -7.80
C ALA A 719 27.32 18.16 -7.69
N ILE A 720 27.22 17.34 -8.75
CA ILE A 720 27.89 16.04 -8.85
C ILE A 720 29.42 16.21 -8.89
N LYS A 721 29.95 17.15 -9.68
CA LYS A 721 31.39 17.44 -9.73
C LYS A 721 31.95 17.95 -8.40
N SER A 722 31.19 18.76 -7.65
CA SER A 722 31.55 19.22 -6.30
C SER A 722 31.58 18.07 -5.28
N ALA A 723 30.56 17.21 -5.30
CA ALA A 723 30.48 16.05 -4.41
C ALA A 723 31.58 15.01 -4.68
N VAL A 724 31.91 14.77 -5.95
CA VAL A 724 32.98 13.83 -6.36
C VAL A 724 34.38 14.39 -6.04
N ARG A 725 34.63 15.68 -6.25
CA ARG A 725 35.92 16.32 -5.90
C ARG A 725 36.16 16.37 -4.39
N GLY A 726 35.10 16.45 -3.57
CA GLY A 726 35.20 16.37 -2.11
C GLY A 726 35.53 14.98 -1.57
N GLY A 727 35.31 13.91 -2.37
CA GLY A 727 35.51 12.53 -1.97
C GLY A 727 36.82 11.88 -2.45
N ALA A 728 37.46 12.40 -3.50
CA ALA A 728 38.50 11.65 -4.22
C ALA A 728 39.98 12.03 -3.90
N ASP A 729 40.31 13.25 -3.44
CA ASP A 729 41.73 13.70 -3.41
C ASP A 729 42.22 14.29 -2.06
N GLY A 730 41.59 13.96 -0.93
CA GLY A 730 41.90 14.61 0.36
C GLY A 730 42.93 13.94 1.28
N TRP A 731 43.40 12.73 0.99
CA TRP A 731 44.10 11.90 1.99
C TRP A 731 45.34 11.19 1.43
N MET A 732 46.27 11.88 0.76
CA MET A 732 47.64 11.34 0.67
C MET A 732 48.79 12.28 0.29
N THR A 733 48.71 13.60 0.47
CA THR A 733 49.93 14.45 0.36
C THR A 733 49.80 15.78 1.10
N SER A 734 50.16 15.82 2.38
CA SER A 734 50.77 17.00 3.02
C SER A 734 51.31 16.69 4.43
N CYS A 735 52.23 15.73 4.53
CA CYS A 735 53.22 15.73 5.62
C CYS A 735 54.57 16.08 5.00
N GLY A 736 54.94 17.36 5.02
CA GLY A 736 56.27 17.76 4.59
C GLY A 736 56.38 19.26 4.36
N LEU A 737 56.68 20.02 5.42
CA LEU A 737 57.69 21.09 5.48
C LEU A 737 57.42 22.04 6.65
N ALA A 738 58.11 21.81 7.77
CA ALA A 738 58.75 22.87 8.56
C ALA A 738 59.58 22.25 9.70
N CYS A 739 60.83 21.89 9.41
CA CYS A 739 61.92 21.96 10.40
C CYS A 739 63.23 22.11 9.65
N ARG A 740 63.63 23.36 9.40
CA ARG A 740 65.01 23.74 9.14
C ARG A 740 65.72 23.83 10.49
N CYS A 741 66.69 22.95 10.73
CA CYS A 741 67.83 23.24 11.59
C CYS A 741 69.10 22.90 10.81
N HIS A 742 69.89 23.93 10.54
CA HIS A 742 71.30 23.81 10.20
C HIS A 742 72.05 23.18 11.38
N VAL A 743 72.88 22.16 11.13
CA VAL A 743 74.25 22.08 11.65
C VAL A 743 75.13 21.41 10.59
N SER A 744 76.25 22.05 10.32
CA SER A 744 77.36 21.65 9.48
C SER A 744 78.24 20.56 10.12
N GLU A 745 78.90 19.79 9.25
CA GLU A 745 79.92 18.75 9.48
C GLU A 745 79.45 17.40 10.04
#